data_AF-A0A3D2TUP9-F1
#
_entry.id   AF-A0A3D2TUP9-F1
#
_cell.length_a   1.000
_cell.length_b   1.000
_cell.length_c   1.000
_cell.angle_alpha   90.00
_cell.angle_beta   90.00
_cell.angle_gamma   90.00
#
_symmetry.space_group_name_H-M   'P 1'
#
loop_
_entity.id
_entity.type
_entity.pdbx_description
1 polymer ?
#
loop_
_entity_poly.entity_id
_entity_poly.type
_entity_poly.pdbx_seq_one_letter_code
_entity_poly.pdbx_strand_id
1 'polypeptide(L)'
;MKQRKRGARRILAGAMAALMVLSVVDVSGWSVMNAKAEGTTVGTTPQYLTIGSTKIIDNGKFQNNEVSGNDTIYQGTNWYYDRTKNQLVLENASISGHITSMNGDLSIILSGTNTMKSEMLIQSILTESGIVPTLEINGNNHNGSLSCGTISVGDDGLNSNLNIIGATLETSEIDCSGSVTIENSHVVANDDSSTVISGDKINIVDSFVEAKATTERYEGKVIRSNQPINVSGSQIVVSRALDCSDPVLSDCSFSNSVITKKWKDYETKDNVTKTYVYGTAALKEDLTIASGESIEFESGASITNPEKLTLADGASLLVNGEEHTHNKDGDVTYTWKDDKEHIKNVACKDCPIGYVTKETESHSIGENGFCACNNVYQPADLTTNKYDIDGDKINDEVYEISNAGQLYWFAGLVNGTLSGVPQNTSANAVLTKDIVVNENVLKPDGTLNEGSFKEWTPIATSASPYTGIFEGQNHTISGLYFKQETSFVGLFSVNSGKIANVGILDSYFYGQPYKGWQVGGVCGSNTAKGAITNCYNTGIVRGSETVGGVCGSNYGTITNCSNKGNVGEDDDSVGGVSGSNYGTITNCNNAGIVSGKSYVGGVCGKNSNGGTVTNCNNTGEVRGTSQYIGGLSGDNDSSSITNCNNTGEVKATGKFVGGLSGGNYNNGTITNCYYDSTVYTGTAIGDDMGTTEKVEGKTTEQYKTGEVAYLLQLDQSDEVWGQTIGTDKYPTLGGAKVYKNAIYSGCEGEPGEPVSYAYSNTKKNTYGDHPDADNDGKCDDCGAIIDGIGAKLAGYSLSLTGNIGVNFYMELSDQIIADKDAYMQFTLPNGTVTKVLVSEAQTNTTINAEKTYYRFPCEVASYEMTRDIKAQMFDGNGNCGKKYTYTVRDYAQYIIENGSLYVEAIPFVLTMLDYGACSQKYFKVAVDDLANKELNPSNDISGMDSDYMDDFAAKKAEDDVLGQFAGFSMVLKSETTLNIFYEPKEGIDVSKLTFSVDGKEITPVKRGQYYILSLENIRANELENSKTFTVTDGTNTLSGDYCAMMYCYQVLHAAEGTYEDDLVTLVKAFSAYAYNAKSVCRSN
;
A
#
# COMPACT_ATOMS: atom_id res chain seq x y z
N MET A 1 24.93 17.73 55.18
CA MET A 1 25.80 18.90 55.48
C MET A 1 25.19 20.11 54.75
N LYS A 2 25.02 21.33 55.30
CA LYS A 2 26.02 22.36 55.68
C LYS A 2 27.09 22.59 54.59
N GLN A 3 27.46 23.79 54.12
CA GLN A 3 26.96 25.20 54.16
C GLN A 3 27.53 25.88 52.88
N ARG A 4 26.90 26.77 52.09
CA ARG A 4 26.19 28.05 52.30
C ARG A 4 27.11 29.27 52.51
N LYS A 5 27.02 30.29 51.59
CA LYS A 5 27.57 31.69 51.62
C LYS A 5 29.05 31.86 51.21
N ARG A 6 29.53 33.01 50.68
CA ARG A 6 29.01 34.40 50.44
C ARG A 6 29.85 35.06 49.31
N GLY A 7 29.55 36.20 48.68
CA GLY A 7 28.47 37.22 48.80
C GLY A 7 28.12 37.80 47.40
N ALA A 8 27.15 38.70 47.16
CA ALA A 8 26.65 39.91 47.86
C ALA A 8 27.50 41.18 47.53
N ARG A 9 26.94 42.38 47.20
CA ARG A 9 25.52 42.81 47.09
C ARG A 9 25.37 44.23 46.47
N ARG A 10 24.29 44.49 45.70
CA ARG A 10 23.81 45.83 45.21
C ARG A 10 24.80 46.52 44.23
N ILE A 11 24.47 47.54 43.43
CA ILE A 11 23.30 48.43 43.21
C ILE A 11 23.13 48.53 41.66
N LEU A 12 22.01 48.81 40.96
CA LEU A 12 20.64 49.31 41.23
C LEU A 12 19.60 48.37 40.55
N ALA A 13 18.32 48.77 40.44
CA ALA A 13 17.32 48.16 39.53
C ALA A 13 16.14 49.12 39.25
N GLY A 14 15.56 49.06 38.03
CA GLY A 14 14.22 49.61 37.74
C GLY A 14 14.03 50.35 36.41
N ALA A 15 13.63 49.64 35.35
CA ALA A 15 12.82 50.15 34.23
C ALA A 15 12.50 49.02 33.21
N MET A 16 11.39 48.28 33.41
CA MET A 16 10.53 47.65 32.39
C MET A 16 9.56 46.69 33.10
N ALA A 17 8.25 46.95 32.98
CA ALA A 17 7.16 46.15 33.49
C ALA A 17 5.87 46.50 32.73
N ALA A 18 4.86 45.61 32.80
CA ALA A 18 3.60 45.62 32.06
C ALA A 18 3.72 45.21 30.56
N LEU A 19 2.85 44.35 30.02
CA LEU A 19 1.94 43.40 30.69
C LEU A 19 1.55 42.24 29.75
N MET A 20 1.38 41.03 30.29
CA MET A 20 0.57 39.95 29.71
C MET A 20 -0.08 39.18 30.86
N VAL A 21 -1.41 39.20 30.99
CA VAL A 21 -2.26 38.03 31.31
C VAL A 21 -3.73 38.36 30.95
N LEU A 22 -4.52 37.30 30.72
CA LEU A 22 -5.98 37.19 30.73
C LEU A 22 -6.77 37.65 29.48
N SER A 23 -7.52 36.69 28.97
CA SER A 23 -8.61 36.80 28.01
C SER A 23 -9.99 36.73 28.71
N VAL A 24 -11.06 36.98 27.95
CA VAL A 24 -12.49 36.77 28.31
C VAL A 24 -13.07 37.72 29.37
N VAL A 25 -13.74 38.78 28.91
CA VAL A 25 -15.17 39.12 29.19
C VAL A 25 -15.70 39.89 27.96
N ASP A 26 -16.99 39.80 27.66
CA ASP A 26 -17.69 40.63 26.66
C ASP A 26 -17.46 42.14 26.85
N VAL A 27 -17.29 42.87 25.75
CA VAL A 27 -17.49 44.33 25.69
C VAL A 27 -18.29 44.67 24.43
N SER A 28 -19.61 44.75 24.58
CA SER A 28 -20.44 45.52 23.67
C SER A 28 -20.30 47.01 23.98
N GLY A 29 -20.39 47.85 22.94
CA GLY A 29 -20.32 49.31 23.07
C GLY A 29 -18.98 49.90 22.66
N TRP A 30 -18.82 50.21 21.37
CA TRP A 30 -17.83 51.20 20.94
C TRP A 30 -18.20 52.54 21.58
N SER A 31 -17.35 53.05 22.47
CA SER A 31 -17.56 54.34 23.10
C SER A 31 -17.42 55.46 22.08
N VAL A 32 -18.57 56.00 21.63
CA VAL A 32 -18.62 57.25 20.86
C VAL A 32 -17.85 58.32 21.63
N MET A 33 -16.79 58.87 21.02
CA MET A 33 -16.18 60.09 21.51
C MET A 33 -17.17 61.24 21.26
N ASN A 34 -18.07 61.46 22.21
CA ASN A 34 -18.92 62.64 22.20
C ASN A 34 -18.03 63.88 22.14
N ALA A 35 -18.01 64.54 20.99
CA ALA A 35 -17.41 65.86 20.84
C ALA A 35 -17.97 66.74 21.96
N LYS A 36 -17.08 67.28 22.78
CA LYS A 36 -17.44 68.13 23.91
C LYS A 36 -17.93 69.45 23.31
N ALA A 37 -19.25 69.56 23.14
CA ALA A 37 -19.89 70.76 22.60
C ALA A 37 -19.34 72.00 23.32
N GLU A 38 -18.64 72.85 22.57
CA GLU A 38 -18.16 74.11 23.12
C GLU A 38 -19.37 74.98 23.44
N GLY A 39 -19.33 75.67 24.59
CA GLY A 39 -20.46 76.44 25.04
C GLY A 39 -20.66 77.66 24.13
N THR A 40 -21.63 77.59 23.22
CA THR A 40 -22.03 78.72 22.38
C THR A 40 -22.33 79.92 23.27
N THR A 41 -21.56 80.98 23.09
CA THR A 41 -21.85 82.30 23.67
C THR A 41 -23.20 82.74 23.15
N VAL A 42 -24.18 82.90 24.05
CA VAL A 42 -25.54 83.30 23.66
C VAL A 42 -25.48 84.61 22.89
N GLY A 43 -25.82 84.55 21.61
CA GLY A 43 -25.81 85.69 20.71
C GLY A 43 -26.80 86.79 21.12
N THR A 44 -26.63 87.94 20.50
CA THR A 44 -27.53 89.09 20.68
C THR A 44 -28.91 88.73 20.14
N THR A 45 -29.91 88.65 21.03
CA THR A 45 -31.29 88.28 20.63
C THR A 45 -31.86 89.30 19.64
N PRO A 46 -32.50 88.87 18.52
CA PRO A 46 -33.07 89.78 17.53
C PRO A 46 -34.07 90.76 18.12
N GLN A 47 -34.09 91.99 17.62
CA GLN A 47 -35.17 92.94 17.92
C GLN A 47 -36.50 92.50 17.29
N TYR A 48 -36.45 91.83 16.14
CA TYR A 48 -37.61 91.27 15.47
C TYR A 48 -37.30 89.86 14.99
N LEU A 49 -38.26 88.95 15.15
CA LEU A 49 -38.20 87.60 14.61
C LEU A 49 -39.61 87.19 14.16
N THR A 50 -39.78 86.86 12.89
CA THR A 50 -41.08 86.48 12.31
C THR A 50 -40.99 85.22 11.45
N ILE A 51 -42.06 84.42 11.45
CA ILE A 51 -42.24 83.27 10.56
C ILE A 51 -43.59 83.42 9.83
N GLY A 52 -43.53 83.73 8.54
CA GLY A 52 -44.67 84.25 7.78
C GLY A 52 -45.21 85.52 8.41
N SER A 53 -46.53 85.57 8.65
CA SER A 53 -47.18 86.67 9.40
C SER A 53 -47.05 86.56 10.92
N THR A 54 -46.43 85.50 11.44
CA THR A 54 -46.34 85.23 12.88
C THR A 54 -45.18 86.00 13.50
N LYS A 55 -45.45 86.87 14.48
CA LYS A 55 -44.39 87.53 15.27
C LYS A 55 -44.01 86.69 16.49
N ILE A 56 -42.74 86.30 16.56
CA ILE A 56 -42.13 85.60 17.71
C ILE A 56 -41.45 86.63 18.62
N ILE A 57 -40.78 87.62 18.02
CA ILE A 57 -40.23 88.79 18.72
C ILE A 57 -40.65 90.06 17.98
N ASP A 58 -41.08 91.07 18.74
CA ASP A 58 -41.43 92.41 18.25
C ASP A 58 -40.82 93.47 19.19
N ASN A 59 -39.99 94.38 18.67
CA ASN A 59 -39.28 95.40 19.46
C ASN A 59 -38.54 94.82 20.69
N GLY A 60 -37.81 93.72 20.49
CA GLY A 60 -37.06 92.99 21.53
C GLY A 60 -37.93 92.24 22.55
N LYS A 61 -39.25 92.22 22.37
CA LYS A 61 -40.19 91.51 23.26
C LYS A 61 -40.63 90.20 22.64
N PHE A 62 -40.30 89.11 23.32
CA PHE A 62 -40.80 87.76 23.04
C PHE A 62 -42.33 87.69 23.25
N GLN A 63 -43.04 87.14 22.27
CA GLN A 63 -44.50 87.06 22.23
C GLN A 63 -44.96 85.64 22.62
N ASN A 64 -45.16 85.35 23.91
CA ASN A 64 -45.62 84.02 24.34
C ASN A 64 -46.98 83.66 23.68
N ASN A 65 -47.12 82.43 23.18
CA ASN A 65 -48.35 81.94 22.55
C ASN A 65 -49.10 80.87 23.37
N GLU A 66 -48.64 80.56 24.60
CA GLU A 66 -49.21 79.59 25.56
C GLU A 66 -49.24 78.10 25.10
N VAL A 67 -49.11 77.82 23.79
CA VAL A 67 -49.16 76.47 23.19
C VAL A 67 -48.11 75.51 23.77
N SER A 68 -46.93 76.02 24.14
CA SER A 68 -45.81 75.24 24.70
C SER A 68 -46.01 74.83 26.17
N GLY A 69 -46.90 75.49 26.90
CA GLY A 69 -46.93 75.45 28.38
C GLY A 69 -45.66 76.00 29.05
N ASN A 70 -44.80 76.72 28.34
CA ASN A 70 -43.51 77.22 28.82
C ASN A 70 -43.23 78.65 28.33
N ASP A 71 -43.12 79.60 29.26
CA ASP A 71 -42.86 81.03 29.02
C ASP A 71 -41.55 81.36 28.28
N THR A 72 -40.70 80.35 28.01
CA THR A 72 -39.47 80.51 27.21
C THR A 72 -39.55 79.95 25.79
N ILE A 73 -40.62 79.26 25.39
CA ILE A 73 -40.72 78.58 24.09
C ILE A 73 -41.94 79.06 23.30
N TYR A 74 -41.72 79.59 22.11
CA TYR A 74 -42.76 79.83 21.12
C TYR A 74 -42.95 78.56 20.30
N GLN A 75 -44.10 77.89 20.41
CA GLN A 75 -44.34 76.62 19.71
C GLN A 75 -45.13 76.83 18.41
N GLY A 76 -44.65 76.26 17.31
CA GLY A 76 -45.40 76.08 16.06
C GLY A 76 -45.53 74.60 15.68
N THR A 77 -46.09 74.33 14.50
CA THR A 77 -46.22 72.97 13.95
C THR A 77 -44.86 72.46 13.50
N ASN A 78 -44.33 71.44 14.19
CA ASN A 78 -43.00 70.85 13.91
C ASN A 78 -41.82 71.83 14.00
N TRP A 79 -41.99 72.97 14.68
CA TRP A 79 -40.90 73.91 14.98
C TRP A 79 -41.15 74.64 16.30
N TYR A 80 -40.09 75.11 16.95
CA TYR A 80 -40.20 76.00 18.11
C TYR A 80 -39.03 76.98 18.20
N TYR A 81 -39.24 78.13 18.84
CA TYR A 81 -38.17 79.07 19.17
C TYR A 81 -37.94 79.14 20.68
N ASP A 82 -36.73 78.80 21.11
CA ASP A 82 -36.26 78.85 22.50
C ASP A 82 -35.47 80.13 22.77
N ARG A 83 -36.09 81.06 23.51
CA ARG A 83 -35.49 82.36 23.85
C ARG A 83 -34.33 82.28 24.86
N THR A 84 -34.09 81.13 25.49
CA THR A 84 -32.95 80.95 26.43
C THR A 84 -31.66 80.61 25.69
N LYS A 85 -31.78 80.00 24.51
CA LYS A 85 -30.66 79.62 23.63
C LYS A 85 -30.52 80.52 22.40
N ASN A 86 -31.51 81.39 22.13
CA ASN A 86 -31.63 82.17 20.90
C ASN A 86 -31.74 81.28 19.64
N GLN A 87 -32.45 80.15 19.78
CA GLN A 87 -32.51 79.07 18.77
C GLN A 87 -33.91 78.86 18.21
N LEU A 88 -34.05 78.84 16.88
CA LEU A 88 -35.22 78.35 16.16
C LEU A 88 -34.96 76.91 15.73
N VAL A 89 -35.66 75.95 16.33
CA VAL A 89 -35.51 74.53 16.02
C VAL A 89 -36.61 74.09 15.04
N LEU A 90 -36.23 73.47 13.93
CA LEU A 90 -37.11 72.89 12.92
C LEU A 90 -36.98 71.36 12.95
N GLU A 91 -38.07 70.63 13.17
CA GLU A 91 -38.10 69.18 13.39
C GLU A 91 -39.07 68.48 12.42
N ASN A 92 -38.66 68.31 11.17
CA ASN A 92 -39.54 67.95 10.04
C ASN A 92 -40.64 69.00 9.80
N ALA A 93 -40.25 70.28 9.83
CA ALA A 93 -41.12 71.42 9.61
C ALA A 93 -41.44 71.62 8.11
N SER A 94 -42.65 72.12 7.84
CA SER A 94 -42.96 72.74 6.54
C SER A 94 -43.45 74.17 6.78
N ILE A 95 -42.63 75.14 6.40
CA ILE A 95 -42.79 76.55 6.71
C ILE A 95 -43.37 77.28 5.47
N SER A 96 -44.56 77.87 5.65
CA SER A 96 -45.38 78.43 4.57
C SER A 96 -45.18 79.94 4.34
N GLY A 97 -44.12 80.53 4.88
CA GLY A 97 -43.80 81.96 4.81
C GLY A 97 -42.33 82.25 5.10
N HIS A 98 -41.88 83.48 4.86
CA HIS A 98 -40.50 83.91 5.14
C HIS A 98 -40.11 83.72 6.61
N ILE A 99 -38.84 83.38 6.87
CA ILE A 99 -38.23 83.49 8.20
C ILE A 99 -37.41 84.77 8.19
N THR A 100 -37.74 85.75 9.04
CA THR A 100 -37.06 87.06 9.04
C THR A 100 -36.56 87.40 10.45
N SER A 101 -35.25 87.57 10.58
CA SER A 101 -34.56 88.12 11.75
C SER A 101 -34.13 89.56 11.48
N MET A 102 -34.17 90.43 12.49
CA MET A 102 -33.61 91.79 12.40
C MET A 102 -32.88 92.20 13.68
N ASN A 103 -31.73 92.86 13.50
CA ASN A 103 -30.92 93.47 14.57
C ASN A 103 -30.55 92.49 15.71
N GLY A 104 -30.06 91.31 15.34
CA GLY A 104 -29.49 90.32 16.26
C GLY A 104 -29.18 88.99 15.59
N ASP A 105 -28.41 88.17 16.28
CA ASP A 105 -28.00 86.82 15.85
C ASP A 105 -29.20 85.85 15.86
N LEU A 106 -29.19 84.83 15.02
CA LEU A 106 -30.18 83.75 15.05
C LEU A 106 -29.53 82.41 14.71
N SER A 107 -29.71 81.40 15.56
CA SER A 107 -29.32 80.01 15.24
C SER A 107 -30.55 79.20 14.86
N ILE A 108 -30.63 78.75 13.61
CA ILE A 108 -31.64 77.80 13.12
C ILE A 108 -31.07 76.40 13.26
N ILE A 109 -31.65 75.58 14.14
CA ILE A 109 -31.25 74.19 14.36
C ILE A 109 -32.17 73.28 13.56
N LEU A 110 -31.62 72.39 12.74
CA LEU A 110 -32.38 71.48 11.88
C LEU A 110 -32.34 70.06 12.43
N SER A 111 -33.48 69.37 12.35
CA SER A 111 -33.64 67.93 12.62
C SER A 111 -34.62 67.34 11.62
N GLY A 112 -34.29 66.19 11.03
CA GLY A 112 -35.09 65.58 9.97
C GLY A 112 -35.19 66.46 8.71
N THR A 113 -36.23 66.24 7.90
CA THR A 113 -36.38 66.90 6.59
C THR A 113 -37.27 68.12 6.68
N ASN A 114 -36.68 69.31 6.60
CA ASN A 114 -37.39 70.59 6.71
C ASN A 114 -37.58 71.23 5.33
N THR A 115 -38.72 71.89 5.13
CA THR A 115 -39.07 72.53 3.85
C THR A 115 -39.61 73.93 4.05
N MET A 116 -39.16 74.85 3.20
CA MET A 116 -39.85 76.07 2.85
C MET A 116 -40.27 75.93 1.37
N LYS A 117 -41.24 76.70 0.91
CA LYS A 117 -41.47 76.77 -0.52
C LYS A 117 -40.36 77.58 -1.21
N SER A 118 -40.14 77.38 -2.50
CA SER A 118 -39.09 78.09 -3.25
C SER A 118 -39.29 79.61 -3.34
N GLU A 119 -40.52 80.12 -3.21
CA GLU A 119 -40.74 81.57 -3.11
C GLU A 119 -40.43 82.16 -1.71
N MET A 120 -40.12 81.32 -0.72
CA MET A 120 -39.96 81.72 0.68
C MET A 120 -38.49 81.73 1.09
N LEU A 121 -37.92 82.94 1.11
CA LEU A 121 -36.56 83.20 1.60
C LEU A 121 -36.42 83.19 3.14
N ILE A 122 -35.19 82.98 3.60
CA ILE A 122 -34.72 83.30 4.96
C ILE A 122 -33.98 84.64 4.88
N GLN A 123 -34.28 85.57 5.79
CA GLN A 123 -33.69 86.91 5.82
C GLN A 123 -33.09 87.24 7.19
N SER A 124 -31.88 87.81 7.21
CA SER A 124 -31.26 88.39 8.40
C SER A 124 -30.77 89.80 8.10
N ILE A 125 -31.48 90.81 8.61
CA ILE A 125 -31.29 92.22 8.24
C ILE A 125 -30.69 93.02 9.40
N LEU A 126 -29.75 93.93 9.08
CA LEU A 126 -29.28 94.95 10.01
C LEU A 126 -29.84 96.32 9.59
N THR A 127 -30.62 96.95 10.47
CA THR A 127 -31.24 98.28 10.23
C THR A 127 -30.72 99.37 11.19
N GLU A 128 -29.91 99.00 12.19
CA GLU A 128 -29.26 99.92 13.12
C GLU A 128 -27.74 99.67 13.18
N SER A 129 -26.92 100.72 13.11
CA SER A 129 -25.47 100.59 13.09
C SER A 129 -24.87 100.38 14.48
N GLY A 130 -24.28 99.19 14.73
CA GLY A 130 -23.52 98.94 15.95
C GLY A 130 -23.18 97.48 16.27
N ILE A 131 -23.87 96.50 15.66
CA ILE A 131 -23.66 95.06 15.84
C ILE A 131 -23.66 94.41 14.45
N VAL A 132 -22.77 93.45 14.19
CA VAL A 132 -22.79 92.60 12.98
C VAL A 132 -23.52 91.31 13.35
N PRO A 133 -24.78 91.09 12.89
CA PRO A 133 -25.54 89.91 13.28
C PRO A 133 -25.11 88.68 12.48
N THR A 134 -25.17 87.52 13.12
CA THR A 134 -24.83 86.22 12.52
C THR A 134 -26.07 85.34 12.42
N LEU A 135 -26.40 84.90 11.21
CA LEU A 135 -27.32 83.80 10.98
C LEU A 135 -26.51 82.49 11.00
N GLU A 136 -26.87 81.55 11.86
CA GLU A 136 -26.34 80.18 11.83
C GLU A 136 -27.45 79.22 11.37
N ILE A 137 -27.13 78.29 10.46
CA ILE A 137 -27.98 77.17 10.06
C ILE A 137 -27.22 75.89 10.42
N ASN A 138 -27.71 75.15 11.42
CA ASN A 138 -26.98 74.07 12.05
C ASN A 138 -27.76 72.75 11.94
N GLY A 139 -27.24 71.79 11.18
CA GLY A 139 -27.89 70.50 10.94
C GLY A 139 -27.50 69.38 11.89
N ASN A 140 -26.83 69.73 13.01
CA ASN A 140 -26.48 68.79 14.08
C ASN A 140 -25.74 67.54 13.55
N ASN A 141 -24.67 67.76 12.78
CA ASN A 141 -23.85 66.74 12.11
C ASN A 141 -24.65 65.81 11.17
N HIS A 142 -25.21 66.41 10.11
CA HIS A 142 -25.95 65.77 9.01
C HIS A 142 -27.30 65.12 9.39
N ASN A 143 -27.86 65.42 10.56
CA ASN A 143 -29.16 64.89 11.01
C ASN A 143 -30.36 65.77 10.63
N GLY A 144 -30.11 67.01 10.19
CA GLY A 144 -31.12 67.96 9.74
C GLY A 144 -30.85 68.47 8.33
N SER A 145 -31.88 68.41 7.48
CA SER A 145 -31.88 69.03 6.16
C SER A 145 -32.91 70.15 6.06
N LEU A 146 -32.67 71.07 5.11
CA LEU A 146 -33.56 72.18 4.78
C LEU A 146 -33.55 72.40 3.27
N SER A 147 -34.72 72.45 2.65
CA SER A 147 -34.90 72.97 1.27
C SER A 147 -35.67 74.29 1.34
N CYS A 148 -35.17 75.36 0.72
CA CYS A 148 -35.77 76.70 0.75
C CYS A 148 -35.54 77.53 -0.53
N GLY A 149 -36.07 78.77 -0.57
CA GLY A 149 -35.70 79.77 -1.58
C GLY A 149 -34.34 80.40 -1.29
N THR A 150 -34.22 81.71 -1.47
CA THR A 150 -33.01 82.49 -1.16
C THR A 150 -32.68 82.49 0.35
N ILE A 151 -31.40 82.56 0.70
CA ILE A 151 -30.91 82.96 2.03
C ILE A 151 -30.22 84.31 1.87
N SER A 152 -30.81 85.37 2.42
CA SER A 152 -30.35 86.76 2.26
C SER A 152 -29.92 87.34 3.62
N VAL A 153 -28.65 87.75 3.73
CA VAL A 153 -27.99 88.10 4.99
C VAL A 153 -27.25 89.44 4.87
N GLY A 154 -27.94 90.51 5.21
CA GLY A 154 -27.46 91.89 5.10
C GLY A 154 -28.40 92.84 4.36
N ASP A 155 -27.88 94.04 4.11
CA ASP A 155 -28.44 95.06 3.22
C ASP A 155 -27.29 95.97 2.71
N ASP A 156 -27.56 96.81 1.71
CA ASP A 156 -26.54 97.59 0.98
C ASP A 156 -25.68 98.49 1.90
N GLY A 157 -24.44 98.05 2.16
CA GLY A 157 -23.46 98.77 2.99
C GLY A 157 -23.43 98.39 4.48
N LEU A 158 -24.15 97.36 4.91
CA LEU A 158 -24.14 96.85 6.29
C LEU A 158 -23.89 95.33 6.33
N ASN A 159 -22.70 94.94 6.81
CA ASN A 159 -22.27 93.55 6.87
C ASN A 159 -23.03 92.75 7.94
N SER A 160 -23.53 91.58 7.54
CA SER A 160 -24.08 90.49 8.38
C SER A 160 -23.42 89.16 7.99
N ASN A 161 -23.28 88.22 8.91
CA ASN A 161 -22.55 86.96 8.68
C ASN A 161 -23.49 85.76 8.56
N LEU A 162 -23.07 84.73 7.81
CA LEU A 162 -23.77 83.47 7.64
C LEU A 162 -22.84 82.29 7.96
N ASN A 163 -23.26 81.42 8.89
CA ASN A 163 -22.60 80.14 9.16
C ASN A 163 -23.57 78.99 8.79
N ILE A 164 -23.10 78.00 8.03
CA ILE A 164 -23.82 76.77 7.72
C ILE A 164 -22.96 75.62 8.24
N ILE A 165 -23.43 74.90 9.26
CA ILE A 165 -22.62 73.95 10.04
C ILE A 165 -23.34 72.61 10.16
N GLY A 166 -22.71 71.50 9.76
CA GLY A 166 -23.30 70.17 9.93
C GLY A 166 -24.61 69.95 9.17
N ALA A 167 -24.91 70.70 8.11
CA ALA A 167 -26.26 70.80 7.51
C ALA A 167 -26.33 70.30 6.07
N THR A 168 -27.45 69.65 5.71
CA THR A 168 -27.79 69.33 4.32
C THR A 168 -28.78 70.37 3.80
N LEU A 169 -28.29 71.34 3.02
CA LEU A 169 -29.03 72.52 2.60
C LEU A 169 -29.25 72.52 1.08
N GLU A 170 -30.50 72.69 0.68
CA GLU A 170 -30.90 73.02 -0.69
C GLU A 170 -31.53 74.42 -0.69
N THR A 171 -31.06 75.30 -1.57
CA THR A 171 -31.46 76.72 -1.64
C THR A 171 -31.41 77.19 -3.09
N SER A 172 -32.06 78.30 -3.43
CA SER A 172 -31.87 78.90 -4.75
C SER A 172 -30.57 79.70 -4.80
N GLU A 173 -30.45 80.71 -3.92
CA GLU A 173 -29.34 81.66 -3.89
C GLU A 173 -28.94 81.95 -2.43
N ILE A 174 -27.64 82.04 -2.16
CA ILE A 174 -27.09 82.53 -0.88
C ILE A 174 -26.49 83.91 -1.15
N ASP A 175 -27.12 84.96 -0.64
CA ASP A 175 -26.62 86.33 -0.73
C ASP A 175 -26.24 86.88 0.64
N CYS A 176 -24.97 87.28 0.81
CA CYS A 176 -24.42 87.68 2.10
C CYS A 176 -23.50 88.90 1.96
N SER A 177 -23.78 89.93 2.75
CA SER A 177 -22.99 91.17 2.80
C SER A 177 -21.70 91.05 3.61
N GLY A 178 -21.59 90.08 4.52
CA GLY A 178 -20.44 89.84 5.40
C GLY A 178 -19.77 88.50 5.10
N SER A 179 -19.35 87.76 6.13
CA SER A 179 -18.65 86.49 5.93
C SER A 179 -19.60 85.30 5.82
N VAL A 180 -19.38 84.43 4.83
CA VAL A 180 -20.00 83.11 4.75
C VAL A 180 -19.01 82.04 5.21
N THR A 181 -19.45 81.16 6.10
CA THR A 181 -18.74 79.95 6.52
C THR A 181 -19.61 78.74 6.23
N ILE A 182 -19.09 77.76 5.49
CA ILE A 182 -19.74 76.46 5.28
C ILE A 182 -18.81 75.39 5.85
N GLU A 183 -19.23 74.71 6.92
CA GLU A 183 -18.40 73.74 7.64
C GLU A 183 -19.12 72.40 7.82
N ASN A 184 -18.43 71.30 7.51
CA ASN A 184 -18.93 69.92 7.67
C ASN A 184 -20.36 69.73 7.13
N SER A 185 -20.67 70.32 5.97
CA SER A 185 -22.05 70.45 5.43
C SER A 185 -22.15 69.96 4.00
N HIS A 186 -23.37 69.71 3.52
CA HIS A 186 -23.70 69.42 2.13
C HIS A 186 -24.67 70.49 1.60
N VAL A 187 -24.14 71.47 0.86
CA VAL A 187 -24.91 72.63 0.35
C VAL A 187 -25.12 72.53 -1.16
N VAL A 188 -26.33 72.81 -1.63
CA VAL A 188 -26.70 72.85 -3.04
C VAL A 188 -27.47 74.15 -3.31
N ALA A 189 -26.96 75.00 -4.21
CA ALA A 189 -27.54 76.29 -4.56
C ALA A 189 -27.75 76.42 -6.09
N ASN A 190 -28.97 76.70 -6.55
CA ASN A 190 -29.33 76.76 -7.98
C ASN A 190 -30.30 77.93 -8.30
N ASP A 191 -29.91 78.90 -9.14
CA ASP A 191 -30.75 80.07 -9.50
C ASP A 191 -30.57 80.57 -10.96
N ASP A 192 -31.41 81.50 -11.45
CA ASP A 192 -31.24 82.29 -12.70
C ASP A 192 -30.44 83.60 -12.42
N SER A 193 -29.88 83.74 -11.22
CA SER A 193 -28.83 84.70 -10.90
C SER A 193 -27.48 84.36 -11.56
N SER A 194 -26.64 85.37 -11.75
CA SER A 194 -25.24 85.21 -12.22
C SER A 194 -24.24 85.04 -11.08
N THR A 195 -24.71 85.18 -9.83
CA THR A 195 -23.98 84.97 -8.57
C THR A 195 -24.92 84.23 -7.63
N VAL A 196 -24.61 82.98 -7.31
CA VAL A 196 -25.52 82.06 -6.60
C VAL A 196 -25.07 81.83 -5.15
N ILE A 197 -23.79 82.06 -4.86
CA ILE A 197 -23.27 82.21 -3.50
C ILE A 197 -22.43 83.50 -3.46
N SER A 198 -22.84 84.44 -2.60
CA SER A 198 -22.25 85.76 -2.40
C SER A 198 -21.74 85.90 -0.96
N GLY A 199 -20.68 86.68 -0.75
CA GLY A 199 -20.08 86.91 0.57
C GLY A 199 -18.87 87.84 0.48
N ASP A 200 -18.71 88.83 1.37
CA ASP A 200 -17.50 89.66 1.41
C ASP A 200 -16.23 88.81 1.66
N LYS A 201 -16.36 87.78 2.50
CA LYS A 201 -15.36 86.70 2.67
C LYS A 201 -16.03 85.34 2.76
N ILE A 202 -15.61 84.36 1.96
CA ILE A 202 -16.15 82.99 1.98
C ILE A 202 -15.09 81.99 2.50
N ASN A 203 -15.49 81.07 3.38
CA ASN A 203 -14.68 79.95 3.86
C ASN A 203 -15.50 78.65 3.77
N ILE A 204 -14.93 77.58 3.19
CA ILE A 204 -15.59 76.28 2.98
C ILE A 204 -14.66 75.19 3.54
N VAL A 205 -15.13 74.47 4.56
CA VAL A 205 -14.33 73.54 5.37
C VAL A 205 -15.04 72.18 5.44
N ASP A 206 -14.32 71.11 5.09
CA ASP A 206 -14.77 69.72 5.14
C ASP A 206 -16.15 69.41 4.51
N SER A 207 -16.60 70.24 3.56
CA SER A 207 -17.98 70.27 3.06
C SER A 207 -18.11 69.80 1.60
N PHE A 208 -19.31 69.39 1.21
CA PHE A 208 -19.75 69.36 -0.19
C PHE A 208 -20.50 70.66 -0.52
N VAL A 209 -20.18 71.30 -1.64
CA VAL A 209 -20.90 72.50 -2.12
C VAL A 209 -21.13 72.42 -3.63
N GLU A 210 -22.39 72.28 -4.06
CA GLU A 210 -22.79 72.52 -5.45
C GLU A 210 -23.39 73.92 -5.62
N ALA A 211 -22.97 74.66 -6.64
CA ALA A 211 -23.48 76.00 -6.97
C ALA A 211 -23.67 76.17 -8.48
N LYS A 212 -24.86 76.59 -8.93
CA LYS A 212 -25.26 76.59 -10.35
C LYS A 212 -25.99 77.85 -10.77
N ALA A 213 -25.34 78.67 -11.61
CA ALA A 213 -26.01 79.73 -12.35
C ALA A 213 -26.65 79.14 -13.62
N THR A 214 -27.98 79.01 -13.59
CA THR A 214 -28.78 78.54 -14.74
C THR A 214 -28.95 79.61 -15.82
N THR A 215 -28.51 80.85 -15.56
CA THR A 215 -28.73 81.96 -16.49
C THR A 215 -27.87 81.93 -17.74
N GLU A 216 -28.52 82.20 -18.88
CA GLU A 216 -27.89 82.43 -20.18
C GLU A 216 -27.77 83.93 -20.52
N ARG A 217 -28.04 84.83 -19.57
CA ARG A 217 -28.18 86.28 -19.84
C ARG A 217 -27.04 87.17 -19.33
N TYR A 218 -26.43 86.82 -18.21
CA TYR A 218 -25.56 87.72 -17.45
C TYR A 218 -24.24 87.06 -17.04
N GLU A 219 -23.13 87.75 -17.30
CA GLU A 219 -21.80 87.37 -16.86
C GLU A 219 -21.55 87.82 -15.40
N GLY A 220 -20.68 87.11 -14.67
CA GLY A 220 -20.51 87.22 -13.21
C GLY A 220 -19.75 86.02 -12.64
N LYS A 221 -19.56 85.95 -11.32
CA LYS A 221 -18.97 84.78 -10.63
C LYS A 221 -20.07 84.05 -9.85
N VAL A 222 -20.19 82.74 -9.99
CA VAL A 222 -21.31 81.96 -9.39
C VAL A 222 -21.09 81.76 -7.90
N ILE A 223 -19.84 81.52 -7.47
CA ILE A 223 -19.42 81.80 -6.10
C ILE A 223 -18.55 83.06 -6.16
N ARG A 224 -19.08 84.18 -5.66
CA ARG A 224 -18.45 85.50 -5.69
C ARG A 224 -18.05 85.91 -4.28
N SER A 225 -16.79 86.31 -4.14
CA SER A 225 -16.31 87.00 -2.95
C SER A 225 -15.44 88.21 -3.30
N ASN A 226 -15.40 89.20 -2.39
CA ASN A 226 -14.55 90.39 -2.48
C ASN A 226 -13.16 90.13 -1.89
N GLN A 227 -13.05 89.20 -0.94
CA GLN A 227 -11.80 88.65 -0.39
C GLN A 227 -11.52 87.26 -1.00
N PRO A 228 -10.28 86.73 -0.89
CA PRO A 228 -9.98 85.36 -1.32
C PRO A 228 -10.83 84.32 -0.58
N ILE A 229 -11.44 83.42 -1.36
CA ILE A 229 -12.24 82.29 -0.85
C ILE A 229 -11.28 81.22 -0.31
N ASN A 230 -11.48 80.77 0.92
CA ASN A 230 -10.67 79.71 1.53
C ASN A 230 -11.41 78.37 1.43
N VAL A 231 -10.79 77.34 0.86
CA VAL A 231 -11.39 76.01 0.71
C VAL A 231 -10.43 74.94 1.24
N SER A 232 -10.87 74.19 2.25
CA SER A 232 -10.07 73.14 2.89
C SER A 232 -10.88 71.86 3.11
N GLY A 233 -10.30 70.70 2.83
CA GLY A 233 -10.95 69.39 3.08
C GLY A 233 -12.22 69.13 2.26
N SER A 234 -12.52 69.93 1.24
CA SER A 234 -13.89 70.07 0.69
C SER A 234 -14.01 69.62 -0.77
N GLN A 235 -15.23 69.29 -1.20
CA GLN A 235 -15.57 69.00 -2.59
C GLN A 235 -16.54 70.06 -3.11
N ILE A 236 -16.17 70.77 -4.17
CA ILE A 236 -16.99 71.82 -4.78
C ILE A 236 -17.34 71.44 -6.21
N VAL A 237 -18.62 71.57 -6.58
CA VAL A 237 -19.11 71.48 -7.95
C VAL A 237 -19.70 72.84 -8.33
N VAL A 238 -19.09 73.55 -9.26
CA VAL A 238 -19.55 74.89 -9.65
C VAL A 238 -19.89 74.92 -11.14
N SER A 239 -21.07 75.44 -11.49
CA SER A 239 -21.61 75.35 -12.85
C SER A 239 -22.29 76.62 -13.39
N ARG A 240 -22.22 76.81 -14.72
CA ARG A 240 -22.84 77.94 -15.45
C ARG A 240 -23.45 77.50 -16.79
N ALA A 241 -24.60 78.08 -17.15
CA ALA A 241 -25.22 77.91 -18.47
C ALA A 241 -24.69 78.86 -19.57
N LEU A 242 -24.54 80.16 -19.28
CA LEU A 242 -23.96 81.14 -20.22
C LEU A 242 -22.53 80.79 -20.67
N ASP A 243 -22.29 80.96 -21.98
CA ASP A 243 -20.99 80.94 -22.66
C ASP A 243 -19.94 81.87 -21.98
N CYS A 244 -18.82 81.34 -21.49
CA CYS A 244 -17.73 82.14 -20.90
C CYS A 244 -16.33 81.53 -21.12
N SER A 245 -15.27 82.29 -20.79
CA SER A 245 -13.87 81.91 -21.06
C SER A 245 -13.05 81.47 -19.82
N ASP A 246 -13.18 82.10 -18.65
CA ASP A 246 -12.51 81.68 -17.40
C ASP A 246 -13.17 82.31 -16.14
N PRO A 247 -13.00 81.73 -14.94
CA PRO A 247 -13.80 80.63 -14.46
C PRO A 247 -14.95 81.09 -13.54
N VAL A 248 -15.76 80.12 -13.17
CA VAL A 248 -17.03 80.23 -12.44
C VAL A 248 -16.92 80.75 -10.98
N LEU A 249 -15.72 81.06 -10.48
CA LEU A 249 -15.39 81.43 -9.09
C LEU A 249 -14.59 82.75 -9.01
N SER A 250 -14.70 83.49 -7.89
CA SER A 250 -13.70 84.49 -7.44
C SER A 250 -12.34 83.84 -7.13
N ASP A 251 -11.33 84.63 -6.78
CA ASP A 251 -10.01 84.15 -6.35
C ASP A 251 -10.12 83.20 -5.14
N CYS A 252 -9.49 82.03 -5.24
CA CYS A 252 -9.57 80.97 -4.23
C CYS A 252 -8.18 80.50 -3.76
N SER A 253 -8.10 80.08 -2.51
CA SER A 253 -7.02 79.27 -1.94
C SER A 253 -7.57 77.88 -1.62
N PHE A 254 -7.00 76.84 -2.24
CA PHE A 254 -7.45 75.45 -2.09
C PHE A 254 -6.43 74.63 -1.29
N SER A 255 -6.90 73.69 -0.48
CA SER A 255 -6.07 72.70 0.21
C SER A 255 -6.87 71.44 0.51
N ASN A 256 -6.28 70.25 0.33
CA ASN A 256 -6.94 68.96 0.59
C ASN A 256 -8.37 68.86 0.01
N SER A 257 -8.59 69.39 -1.21
CA SER A 257 -9.92 69.66 -1.77
C SER A 257 -10.03 69.25 -3.26
N VAL A 258 -11.25 68.93 -3.70
CA VAL A 258 -11.58 68.56 -5.08
C VAL A 258 -12.56 69.57 -5.69
N ILE A 259 -12.22 70.18 -6.81
CA ILE A 259 -12.97 71.30 -7.40
C ILE A 259 -13.37 70.96 -8.84
N THR A 260 -14.64 70.70 -9.07
CA THR A 260 -15.22 70.44 -10.39
C THR A 260 -15.82 71.73 -10.95
N LYS A 261 -15.27 72.27 -12.03
CA LYS A 261 -15.79 73.43 -12.76
C LYS A 261 -16.52 72.95 -14.01
N LYS A 262 -17.76 73.41 -14.22
CA LYS A 262 -18.58 73.12 -15.40
C LYS A 262 -19.04 74.42 -16.06
N TRP A 263 -18.76 74.63 -17.34
CA TRP A 263 -19.23 75.82 -18.06
C TRP A 263 -19.46 75.49 -19.53
N LYS A 264 -20.06 76.43 -20.27
CA LYS A 264 -20.17 76.36 -21.72
C LYS A 264 -19.10 77.26 -22.33
N ASP A 265 -18.28 76.72 -23.22
CA ASP A 265 -17.12 77.43 -23.75
C ASP A 265 -17.54 78.57 -24.69
N TYR A 266 -16.91 79.73 -24.56
CA TYR A 266 -17.26 80.87 -25.42
C TYR A 266 -16.83 80.70 -26.89
N GLU A 267 -15.73 80.01 -27.17
CA GLU A 267 -15.21 79.85 -28.53
C GLU A 267 -15.82 78.63 -29.23
N THR A 268 -15.84 77.46 -28.58
CA THR A 268 -16.31 76.21 -29.22
C THR A 268 -17.83 75.98 -29.07
N LYS A 269 -18.45 76.55 -28.04
CA LYS A 269 -19.85 76.33 -27.61
C LYS A 269 -20.14 74.96 -26.98
N ASP A 270 -19.12 74.15 -26.73
CA ASP A 270 -19.25 72.87 -26.04
C ASP A 270 -19.42 73.05 -24.52
N ASN A 271 -19.97 72.05 -23.84
CA ASN A 271 -19.94 71.97 -22.39
C ASN A 271 -18.57 71.42 -21.95
N VAL A 272 -17.89 72.13 -21.07
CA VAL A 272 -16.57 71.77 -20.54
C VAL A 272 -16.69 71.47 -19.05
N THR A 273 -16.28 70.26 -18.66
CA THR A 273 -16.01 69.88 -17.26
C THR A 273 -14.49 69.81 -17.06
N LYS A 274 -13.97 70.42 -15.99
CA LYS A 274 -12.61 70.18 -15.49
C LYS A 274 -12.63 69.98 -13.98
N THR A 275 -12.00 68.91 -13.53
CA THR A 275 -11.85 68.57 -12.12
C THR A 275 -10.41 68.80 -11.68
N TYR A 276 -10.23 69.48 -10.55
CA TYR A 276 -8.92 69.79 -9.97
C TYR A 276 -8.80 69.20 -8.57
N VAL A 277 -7.64 68.64 -8.23
CA VAL A 277 -7.34 68.07 -6.90
C VAL A 277 -6.12 68.77 -6.29
N TYR A 278 -6.29 69.29 -5.08
CA TYR A 278 -5.29 70.05 -4.34
C TYR A 278 -4.96 69.35 -3.02
N GLY A 279 -3.68 69.16 -2.70
CA GLY A 279 -3.24 68.45 -1.49
C GLY A 279 -3.81 67.02 -1.36
N THR A 280 -3.92 66.53 -0.12
CA THR A 280 -4.43 65.19 0.20
C THR A 280 -5.93 65.28 0.47
N ALA A 281 -6.74 65.15 -0.58
CA ALA A 281 -8.18 65.40 -0.57
C ALA A 281 -9.02 64.15 -0.27
N ALA A 282 -10.25 64.36 0.21
CA ALA A 282 -11.25 63.30 0.39
C ALA A 282 -12.53 63.66 -0.35
N LEU A 283 -13.04 62.74 -1.17
CA LEU A 283 -14.34 62.87 -1.83
C LEU A 283 -15.45 62.75 -0.79
N LYS A 284 -16.30 63.76 -0.72
CA LYS A 284 -17.52 63.81 0.10
C LYS A 284 -18.64 63.06 -0.62
N GLU A 285 -18.84 63.37 -1.90
CA GLU A 285 -19.78 62.72 -2.82
C GLU A 285 -19.05 61.99 -3.95
N ASP A 286 -19.70 60.96 -4.48
CA ASP A 286 -19.12 60.08 -5.51
C ASP A 286 -18.92 60.86 -6.81
N LEU A 287 -17.75 60.67 -7.44
CA LEU A 287 -17.28 61.48 -8.56
C LEU A 287 -17.02 60.61 -9.78
N THR A 288 -17.76 60.86 -10.86
CA THR A 288 -17.48 60.28 -12.17
C THR A 288 -16.83 61.33 -13.09
N ILE A 289 -15.73 60.96 -13.73
CA ILE A 289 -15.13 61.71 -14.85
C ILE A 289 -15.54 61.00 -16.13
N ALA A 290 -16.26 61.68 -17.03
CA ALA A 290 -16.78 61.08 -18.25
C ALA A 290 -15.72 60.94 -19.36
N SER A 291 -16.06 60.18 -20.41
CA SER A 291 -15.21 60.02 -21.60
C SER A 291 -14.93 61.38 -22.24
N GLY A 292 -13.65 61.72 -22.45
CA GLY A 292 -13.20 63.02 -22.95
C GLY A 292 -13.15 64.15 -21.89
N GLU A 293 -13.59 63.92 -20.65
CA GLU A 293 -13.36 64.83 -19.53
C GLU A 293 -12.00 64.55 -18.85
N SER A 294 -11.60 65.43 -17.93
CA SER A 294 -10.29 65.35 -17.27
C SER A 294 -10.32 65.65 -15.77
N ILE A 295 -9.46 64.93 -15.03
CA ILE A 295 -9.10 65.20 -13.64
C ILE A 295 -7.60 65.52 -13.54
N GLU A 296 -7.29 66.70 -12.98
CA GLU A 296 -5.94 67.24 -12.87
C GLU A 296 -5.52 67.34 -11.40
N PHE A 297 -4.34 66.81 -11.09
CA PHE A 297 -3.75 66.84 -9.76
C PHE A 297 -2.60 67.85 -9.69
N GLU A 298 -2.61 68.69 -8.65
CA GLU A 298 -1.46 69.49 -8.26
C GLU A 298 -0.28 68.60 -7.85
N SER A 299 0.96 69.11 -7.96
CA SER A 299 2.19 68.40 -7.59
C SER A 299 2.16 67.82 -6.17
N GLY A 300 2.02 66.49 -6.05
CA GLY A 300 1.92 65.78 -4.77
C GLY A 300 0.51 65.72 -4.16
N ALA A 301 -0.51 66.19 -4.88
CA ALA A 301 -1.91 65.99 -4.50
C ALA A 301 -2.33 64.51 -4.66
N SER A 302 -3.38 64.11 -3.95
CA SER A 302 -3.87 62.74 -3.89
C SER A 302 -5.33 62.68 -3.41
N ILE A 303 -6.03 61.58 -3.71
CA ILE A 303 -7.35 61.27 -3.14
C ILE A 303 -7.20 60.13 -2.12
N THR A 304 -7.74 60.30 -0.91
CA THR A 304 -7.61 59.33 0.19
C THR A 304 -8.62 58.19 0.12
N ASN A 305 -9.73 58.39 -0.58
CA ASN A 305 -10.83 57.44 -0.76
C ASN A 305 -11.14 57.23 -2.27
N PRO A 306 -10.20 56.63 -3.03
CA PRO A 306 -10.32 56.46 -4.48
C PRO A 306 -11.48 55.55 -4.89
N GLU A 307 -12.08 54.79 -3.99
CA GLU A 307 -13.30 54.00 -4.25
C GLU A 307 -14.52 54.87 -4.61
N LYS A 308 -14.50 56.17 -4.28
CA LYS A 308 -15.49 57.16 -4.72
C LYS A 308 -15.20 57.78 -6.10
N LEU A 309 -14.06 57.48 -6.72
CA LEU A 309 -13.69 58.02 -8.03
C LEU A 309 -13.91 56.97 -9.13
N THR A 310 -14.82 57.27 -10.06
CA THR A 310 -15.01 56.51 -11.30
C THR A 310 -14.41 57.28 -12.47
N LEU A 311 -13.48 56.66 -13.20
CA LEU A 311 -13.00 57.15 -14.48
C LEU A 311 -13.66 56.32 -15.59
N ALA A 312 -14.41 56.97 -16.49
CA ALA A 312 -14.97 56.30 -17.66
C ALA A 312 -13.87 56.01 -18.70
N ASP A 313 -14.12 55.04 -19.59
CA ASP A 313 -13.22 54.79 -20.72
C ASP A 313 -13.05 56.06 -21.57
N GLY A 314 -11.81 56.40 -21.90
CA GLY A 314 -11.44 57.65 -22.57
C GLY A 314 -11.43 58.92 -21.68
N ALA A 315 -11.56 58.82 -20.36
CA ALA A 315 -11.27 59.93 -19.44
C ALA A 315 -9.75 60.13 -19.25
N SER A 316 -9.29 61.37 -19.08
CA SER A 316 -7.86 61.69 -18.87
C SER A 316 -7.53 62.03 -17.41
N LEU A 317 -6.41 61.49 -16.92
CA LEU A 317 -5.80 61.89 -15.65
C LEU A 317 -4.53 62.70 -15.93
N LEU A 318 -4.39 63.87 -15.29
CA LEU A 318 -3.25 64.76 -15.48
C LEU A 318 -2.56 65.09 -14.15
N VAL A 319 -1.26 65.37 -14.21
CA VAL A 319 -0.46 65.88 -13.09
C VAL A 319 0.29 67.13 -13.57
N ASN A 320 0.05 68.29 -12.96
CA ASN A 320 0.59 69.59 -13.38
C ASN A 320 0.44 69.88 -14.90
N GLY A 321 -0.72 69.54 -15.48
CA GLY A 321 -1.01 69.73 -16.91
C GLY A 321 -0.42 68.69 -17.88
N GLU A 322 0.37 67.70 -17.42
CA GLU A 322 0.84 66.58 -18.27
C GLU A 322 -0.07 65.34 -18.09
N GLU A 323 -0.41 64.65 -19.19
CA GLU A 323 -1.23 63.43 -19.17
C GLU A 323 -0.46 62.27 -18.51
N HIS A 324 -0.98 61.76 -17.39
CA HIS A 324 -0.35 60.69 -16.63
C HIS A 324 -0.72 59.33 -17.26
N THR A 325 0.16 58.82 -18.11
CA THR A 325 -0.10 57.61 -18.90
C THR A 325 -0.15 56.34 -18.04
N HIS A 326 -1.35 55.97 -17.60
CA HIS A 326 -1.67 54.58 -17.29
C HIS A 326 -1.71 53.74 -18.58
N ASN A 327 -1.46 52.43 -18.47
CA ASN A 327 -1.51 51.54 -19.62
C ASN A 327 -2.93 51.37 -20.16
N LYS A 328 -3.06 51.26 -21.48
CA LYS A 328 -4.30 51.55 -22.23
C LYS A 328 -5.33 50.42 -22.36
N ASP A 329 -5.30 49.46 -21.43
CA ASP A 329 -6.30 48.40 -21.34
C ASP A 329 -7.20 48.66 -20.12
N GLY A 330 -8.52 48.78 -20.36
CA GLY A 330 -9.53 49.21 -19.37
C GLY A 330 -9.85 48.23 -18.25
N ASP A 331 -9.02 47.20 -18.06
CA ASP A 331 -9.07 46.24 -16.96
C ASP A 331 -7.62 46.06 -16.45
N VAL A 332 -7.39 46.23 -15.14
CA VAL A 332 -6.03 46.21 -14.56
C VAL A 332 -5.55 44.76 -14.38
N THR A 333 -5.13 44.12 -15.48
CA THR A 333 -4.60 42.76 -15.51
C THR A 333 -3.35 42.66 -16.37
N TYR A 334 -2.19 42.99 -15.79
CA TYR A 334 -0.90 42.64 -16.39
C TYR A 334 -0.59 41.16 -16.16
N THR A 335 -0.58 40.39 -17.26
CA THR A 335 0.05 39.07 -17.28
C THR A 335 1.56 39.24 -17.41
N TRP A 336 2.30 38.70 -16.43
CA TRP A 336 3.71 38.36 -16.57
C TRP A 336 3.96 36.99 -15.96
N LYS A 337 4.72 36.15 -16.67
CA LYS A 337 5.08 34.80 -16.22
C LYS A 337 6.31 34.84 -15.33
N ASP A 338 6.10 34.75 -14.02
CA ASP A 338 6.95 33.95 -13.12
C ASP A 338 6.12 33.60 -11.87
N ASP A 339 5.96 32.32 -11.57
CA ASP A 339 4.95 31.80 -10.63
C ASP A 339 5.39 31.93 -9.16
N LYS A 340 6.15 32.99 -8.83
CA LYS A 340 6.91 33.10 -7.57
C LYS A 340 6.84 34.43 -6.82
N GLU A 341 6.54 35.56 -7.46
CA GLU A 341 6.37 36.84 -6.74
C GLU A 341 5.23 37.72 -7.29
N HIS A 342 4.43 38.26 -6.36
CA HIS A 342 3.61 39.45 -6.58
C HIS A 342 4.03 40.52 -5.57
N ILE A 343 4.47 41.69 -6.05
CA ILE A 343 5.00 42.76 -5.21
C ILE A 343 3.86 43.60 -4.64
N LYS A 344 3.70 43.56 -3.31
CA LYS A 344 2.87 44.51 -2.56
C LYS A 344 3.73 45.70 -2.14
N ASN A 345 3.17 46.91 -2.17
CA ASN A 345 3.82 48.17 -1.75
C ASN A 345 5.05 48.61 -2.58
N VAL A 346 4.98 48.53 -3.90
CA VAL A 346 5.57 49.58 -4.74
C VAL A 346 4.41 50.39 -5.32
N ALA A 347 4.11 51.53 -4.70
CA ALA A 347 3.26 52.52 -5.35
C ALA A 347 3.93 52.93 -6.67
N CYS A 348 3.15 53.17 -7.73
CA CYS A 348 3.63 54.04 -8.79
C CYS A 348 3.95 55.37 -8.11
N LYS A 349 5.24 55.68 -7.98
CA LYS A 349 5.78 56.65 -7.02
C LYS A 349 5.20 58.06 -7.20
N ASP A 350 4.71 58.32 -8.40
CA ASP A 350 4.27 59.61 -8.90
C ASP A 350 2.77 59.56 -9.35
N CYS A 351 2.02 58.51 -8.94
CA CYS A 351 0.58 58.33 -9.25
C CYS A 351 -0.33 58.92 -8.15
N PRO A 352 -1.20 59.90 -8.45
CA PRO A 352 -2.02 60.58 -7.44
C PRO A 352 -3.15 59.75 -6.80
N ILE A 353 -3.65 58.74 -7.52
CA ILE A 353 -4.84 57.95 -7.10
C ILE A 353 -4.51 56.66 -6.35
N GLY A 354 -3.21 56.36 -6.14
CA GLY A 354 -2.76 55.40 -5.13
C GLY A 354 -3.42 54.01 -5.17
N TYR A 355 -3.56 53.39 -6.34
CA TYR A 355 -4.28 52.13 -6.55
C TYR A 355 -4.03 51.06 -5.48
N VAL A 356 -5.13 50.60 -4.84
CA VAL A 356 -5.17 49.41 -4.00
C VAL A 356 -6.31 48.50 -4.47
N THR A 357 -5.99 47.35 -5.04
CA THR A 357 -6.97 46.33 -5.44
C THR A 357 -6.61 44.97 -4.82
N LYS A 358 -7.17 44.73 -3.62
CA LYS A 358 -7.03 43.53 -2.77
C LYS A 358 -5.61 43.24 -2.26
N GLU A 359 -5.57 42.50 -1.15
CA GLU A 359 -4.32 42.03 -0.56
C GLU A 359 -3.84 40.75 -1.22
N THR A 360 -2.59 40.76 -1.69
CA THR A 360 -1.79 39.55 -1.78
C THR A 360 -0.96 39.40 -0.50
N GLU A 361 -1.14 38.30 0.21
CA GLU A 361 -0.14 37.87 1.20
C GLU A 361 1.04 37.23 0.44
N SER A 362 2.27 37.41 0.90
CA SER A 362 3.43 36.73 0.33
C SER A 362 3.31 35.22 0.61
N HIS A 363 3.02 34.42 -0.42
CA HIS A 363 2.68 33.00 -0.26
C HIS A 363 3.92 32.14 0.05
N SER A 364 4.37 32.17 1.31
CA SER A 364 5.43 31.32 1.82
C SER A 364 4.99 29.86 1.83
N ILE A 365 5.42 29.12 0.79
CA ILE A 365 5.30 27.66 0.70
C ILE A 365 6.17 27.04 1.80
N GLY A 366 5.55 26.33 2.75
CA GLY A 366 6.24 25.54 3.76
C GLY A 366 6.74 24.19 3.20
N GLU A 367 7.48 23.43 4.02
CA GLU A 367 8.15 22.19 3.57
C GLU A 367 7.18 21.12 3.01
N ASN A 368 5.92 21.10 3.46
CA ASN A 368 4.87 20.22 2.93
C ASN A 368 4.09 20.82 1.73
N GLY A 369 4.61 21.87 1.08
CA GLY A 369 4.07 22.47 -0.14
C GLY A 369 2.85 23.39 0.04
N PHE A 370 2.33 23.55 1.26
CA PHE A 370 1.24 24.47 1.55
C PHE A 370 1.73 25.88 1.87
N CYS A 371 1.04 26.89 1.36
CA CYS A 371 1.19 28.26 1.83
C CYS A 371 0.63 28.44 3.26
N ALA A 372 1.23 29.33 4.05
CA ALA A 372 0.70 29.79 5.35
C ALA A 372 -0.79 30.21 5.33
N CYS A 373 -1.27 30.85 4.25
CA CYS A 373 -2.68 31.24 4.11
C CYS A 373 -3.62 30.08 3.70
N ASN A 374 -3.07 28.87 3.53
CA ASN A 374 -3.74 27.63 3.11
C ASN A 374 -4.42 27.60 1.73
N ASN A 375 -4.49 28.73 1.02
CA ASN A 375 -5.19 28.88 -0.27
C ASN A 375 -4.29 28.77 -1.51
N VAL A 376 -2.96 28.63 -1.34
CA VAL A 376 -1.98 28.48 -2.43
C VAL A 376 -1.11 27.25 -2.18
N TYR A 377 -0.80 26.54 -3.27
CA TYR A 377 -0.20 25.22 -3.28
C TYR A 377 1.03 25.21 -4.19
N GLN A 378 2.10 24.51 -3.78
CA GLN A 378 3.30 24.33 -4.58
C GLN A 378 2.98 23.61 -5.91
N PRO A 379 3.40 24.14 -7.07
CA PRO A 379 3.30 23.43 -8.34
C PRO A 379 4.01 22.07 -8.33
N ALA A 380 3.39 21.07 -8.95
CA ALA A 380 4.03 19.77 -9.21
C ALA A 380 5.05 19.91 -10.36
N ASP A 381 6.18 19.22 -10.26
CA ASP A 381 7.31 19.42 -11.18
C ASP A 381 7.11 18.60 -12.47
N LEU A 382 6.97 19.27 -13.62
CA LEU A 382 6.69 18.62 -14.91
C LEU A 382 7.97 18.01 -15.51
N THR A 383 7.91 16.73 -15.88
CA THR A 383 8.98 16.01 -16.59
C THR A 383 8.46 15.30 -17.84
N THR A 384 9.32 15.09 -18.83
CA THR A 384 8.95 14.57 -20.17
C THR A 384 9.89 13.49 -20.70
N ASN A 385 10.79 12.98 -19.85
CA ASN A 385 11.95 12.19 -20.28
C ASN A 385 12.46 11.19 -19.21
N LYS A 386 11.61 10.81 -18.26
CA LYS A 386 12.01 10.06 -17.05
C LYS A 386 11.16 8.82 -16.73
N TYR A 387 9.90 8.78 -17.14
CA TYR A 387 8.95 7.72 -16.80
C TYR A 387 8.20 7.23 -18.03
N ASP A 388 8.05 5.91 -18.15
CA ASP A 388 7.14 5.19 -19.04
C ASP A 388 6.03 4.64 -18.13
N ILE A 389 4.82 5.20 -18.20
CA ILE A 389 3.71 4.87 -17.27
C ILE A 389 2.52 4.18 -17.94
N ASP A 390 2.51 4.06 -19.26
CA ASP A 390 1.55 3.23 -20.00
C ASP A 390 2.13 1.88 -20.47
N GLY A 391 3.45 1.78 -20.64
CA GLY A 391 4.19 0.58 -21.02
C GLY A 391 4.66 0.52 -22.49
N ASP A 392 4.51 1.59 -23.28
CA ASP A 392 4.88 1.61 -24.71
C ASP A 392 6.39 1.74 -24.98
N LYS A 393 7.19 2.08 -23.96
CA LYS A 393 8.66 2.31 -23.96
C LYS A 393 9.11 3.66 -24.51
N ILE A 394 8.22 4.63 -24.56
CA ILE A 394 8.49 6.06 -24.71
C ILE A 394 8.37 6.70 -23.30
N ASN A 395 9.01 7.86 -23.09
CA ASN A 395 8.80 8.60 -21.84
C ASN A 395 7.61 9.55 -21.98
N ASP A 396 6.71 9.49 -20.99
CA ASP A 396 5.53 10.32 -20.86
C ASP A 396 5.85 11.75 -20.37
N GLU A 397 4.93 12.67 -20.66
CA GLU A 397 4.80 13.93 -19.92
C GLU A 397 4.03 13.68 -18.61
N VAL A 398 4.68 13.88 -17.46
CA VAL A 398 4.13 13.59 -16.12
C VAL A 398 4.51 14.64 -15.09
N TYR A 399 3.60 14.93 -14.15
CA TYR A 399 3.85 15.78 -12.99
C TYR A 399 4.36 14.97 -11.79
N GLU A 400 5.56 15.30 -11.29
CA GLU A 400 6.10 14.72 -10.06
C GLU A 400 5.46 15.35 -8.83
N ILE A 401 4.88 14.51 -7.97
CA ILE A 401 4.28 14.90 -6.69
C ILE A 401 5.16 14.35 -5.57
N SER A 402 5.64 15.23 -4.69
CA SER A 402 6.58 14.90 -3.60
C SER A 402 6.19 15.42 -2.22
N ASN A 403 5.09 16.20 -2.12
CA ASN A 403 4.49 16.67 -0.87
C ASN A 403 2.99 16.96 -1.03
N ALA A 404 2.31 17.31 0.07
CA ALA A 404 0.88 17.52 0.09
C ALA A 404 0.43 18.73 -0.74
N GLY A 405 1.22 19.80 -0.79
CA GLY A 405 0.97 20.95 -1.67
C GLY A 405 0.91 20.56 -3.15
N GLN A 406 1.89 19.79 -3.63
CA GLN A 406 1.92 19.33 -5.02
C GLN A 406 0.70 18.45 -5.38
N LEU A 407 0.19 17.67 -4.42
CA LEU A 407 -1.05 16.90 -4.57
C LEU A 407 -2.30 17.80 -4.68
N TYR A 408 -2.42 18.83 -3.84
CA TYR A 408 -3.54 19.80 -3.92
C TYR A 408 -3.45 20.69 -5.17
N TRP A 409 -2.25 21.04 -5.62
CA TRP A 409 -2.04 21.76 -6.87
C TRP A 409 -2.47 20.91 -8.07
N PHE A 410 -2.11 19.62 -8.10
CA PHE A 410 -2.54 18.70 -9.15
C PHE A 410 -4.06 18.51 -9.17
N ALA A 411 -4.70 18.41 -8.00
CA ALA A 411 -6.16 18.43 -7.91
C ALA A 411 -6.75 19.71 -8.52
N GLY A 412 -6.14 20.87 -8.27
CA GLY A 412 -6.54 22.14 -8.88
C GLY A 412 -6.36 22.21 -10.40
N LEU A 413 -5.28 21.63 -10.94
CA LEU A 413 -5.02 21.53 -12.39
C LEU A 413 -6.09 20.69 -13.10
N VAL A 414 -6.45 19.55 -12.53
CA VAL A 414 -7.49 18.66 -13.08
C VAL A 414 -8.89 19.28 -12.91
N ASN A 415 -9.13 20.00 -11.82
CA ASN A 415 -10.42 20.63 -11.52
C ASN A 415 -10.62 22.00 -12.19
N GLY A 416 -9.58 22.59 -12.77
CA GLY A 416 -9.64 23.92 -13.39
C GLY A 416 -9.80 25.07 -12.38
N THR A 417 -9.37 24.87 -11.13
CA THR A 417 -9.52 25.87 -10.04
C THR A 417 -8.25 26.68 -9.78
N LEU A 418 -7.14 26.40 -10.47
CA LEU A 418 -5.93 27.21 -10.42
C LEU A 418 -6.09 28.49 -11.25
N SER A 419 -5.80 29.64 -10.65
CA SER A 419 -5.80 30.93 -11.37
C SER A 419 -4.72 30.94 -12.46
N GLY A 420 -5.06 31.37 -13.67
CA GLY A 420 -4.14 31.51 -14.80
C GLY A 420 -3.66 30.21 -15.46
N VAL A 421 -3.96 29.04 -14.89
CA VAL A 421 -3.56 27.72 -15.42
C VAL A 421 -4.76 27.03 -16.07
N PRO A 422 -4.73 26.69 -17.38
CA PRO A 422 -5.82 25.98 -18.03
C PRO A 422 -6.07 24.60 -17.41
N GLN A 423 -7.34 24.20 -17.31
CA GLN A 423 -7.73 22.87 -16.85
C GLN A 423 -7.11 21.78 -17.73
N ASN A 424 -6.55 20.73 -17.11
CA ASN A 424 -6.07 19.55 -17.83
C ASN A 424 -6.54 18.26 -17.13
N THR A 425 -7.65 17.68 -17.61
CA THR A 425 -8.16 16.40 -17.08
C THR A 425 -7.29 15.20 -17.46
N SER A 426 -6.47 15.34 -18.50
CA SER A 426 -5.56 14.30 -19.00
C SER A 426 -4.13 14.43 -18.47
N ALA A 427 -3.89 15.30 -17.49
CA ALA A 427 -2.58 15.44 -16.86
C ALA A 427 -2.19 14.12 -16.17
N ASN A 428 -1.04 13.56 -16.54
CA ASN A 428 -0.46 12.41 -15.86
C ASN A 428 0.28 12.86 -14.59
N ALA A 429 0.31 12.01 -13.56
CA ALA A 429 1.08 12.29 -12.35
C ALA A 429 1.80 11.04 -11.82
N VAL A 430 2.93 11.28 -11.18
CA VAL A 430 3.76 10.26 -10.54
C VAL A 430 4.05 10.66 -9.09
N LEU A 431 3.70 9.81 -8.13
CA LEU A 431 4.16 9.97 -6.75
C LEU A 431 5.64 9.62 -6.66
N THR A 432 6.42 10.47 -5.98
CA THR A 432 7.88 10.29 -5.78
C THR A 432 8.27 10.06 -4.31
N LYS A 433 7.29 10.19 -3.41
CA LYS A 433 7.38 9.98 -1.96
C LYS A 433 5.99 9.62 -1.43
N ASP A 434 5.95 9.10 -0.21
CA ASP A 434 4.73 9.08 0.60
C ASP A 434 4.29 10.51 0.97
N ILE A 435 2.98 10.78 0.88
CA ILE A 435 2.38 12.11 1.02
C ILE A 435 1.51 12.15 2.27
N VAL A 436 1.87 12.98 3.25
CA VAL A 436 1.09 13.18 4.49
C VAL A 436 0.38 14.53 4.44
N VAL A 437 -0.94 14.53 4.37
CA VAL A 437 -1.76 15.76 4.28
C VAL A 437 -2.13 16.28 5.67
N ASN A 438 -2.52 15.37 6.56
CA ASN A 438 -2.77 15.58 7.99
C ASN A 438 -2.16 14.41 8.76
N GLU A 439 -1.85 14.60 10.04
CA GLU A 439 -1.37 13.51 10.91
C GLU A 439 -2.43 13.09 11.92
N ASN A 440 -2.60 11.78 12.12
CA ASN A 440 -3.49 11.19 13.14
C ASN A 440 -4.97 11.60 12.94
N VAL A 441 -5.47 11.51 11.72
CA VAL A 441 -6.90 11.76 11.42
C VAL A 441 -7.77 10.70 12.08
N LEU A 442 -7.30 9.47 12.15
CA LEU A 442 -7.96 8.35 12.82
C LEU A 442 -7.28 7.99 14.15
N LYS A 443 -8.11 7.62 15.12
CA LYS A 443 -7.67 6.98 16.37
C LYS A 443 -7.35 5.49 16.11
N PRO A 444 -6.52 4.82 16.95
CA PRO A 444 -6.20 3.39 16.79
C PRO A 444 -7.39 2.42 16.85
N ASP A 445 -8.57 2.88 17.27
CA ASP A 445 -9.83 2.11 17.28
C ASP A 445 -10.63 2.22 15.96
N GLY A 446 -10.17 3.01 14.99
CA GLY A 446 -10.88 3.26 13.75
C GLY A 446 -12.06 4.24 13.91
N THR A 447 -11.91 5.26 14.76
CA THR A 447 -12.81 6.42 14.84
C THR A 447 -12.10 7.73 14.48
N LEU A 448 -12.85 8.76 14.07
CA LEU A 448 -12.30 10.08 13.76
C LEU A 448 -11.69 10.74 15.01
N ASN A 449 -10.51 11.32 14.86
CA ASN A 449 -9.78 12.01 15.93
C ASN A 449 -10.26 13.47 16.13
N GLU A 450 -9.99 14.03 17.31
CA GLU A 450 -10.40 15.39 17.66
C GLU A 450 -9.32 16.39 17.25
N GLY A 451 -9.60 17.23 16.25
CA GLY A 451 -8.65 18.20 15.72
C GLY A 451 -9.25 19.11 14.64
N SER A 452 -8.42 20.02 14.13
CA SER A 452 -8.71 20.78 12.92
C SER A 452 -7.82 20.23 11.81
N PHE A 453 -8.43 19.54 10.85
CA PHE A 453 -7.75 18.93 9.71
C PHE A 453 -7.91 19.82 8.47
N LYS A 454 -6.89 19.88 7.61
CA LYS A 454 -7.02 20.48 6.28
C LYS A 454 -7.94 19.60 5.44
N GLU A 455 -9.02 20.17 4.95
CA GLU A 455 -10.02 19.46 4.15
C GLU A 455 -9.53 19.20 2.72
N TRP A 456 -9.74 17.96 2.28
CA TRP A 456 -9.38 17.46 0.96
C TRP A 456 -10.40 17.89 -0.10
N THR A 457 -9.92 18.18 -1.31
CA THR A 457 -10.78 18.38 -2.49
C THR A 457 -10.50 17.25 -3.49
N PRO A 458 -11.46 16.34 -3.75
CA PRO A 458 -11.26 15.24 -4.70
C PRO A 458 -10.79 15.70 -6.08
N ILE A 459 -9.91 14.91 -6.70
CA ILE A 459 -9.37 15.16 -8.05
C ILE A 459 -10.44 14.80 -9.10
N ALA A 460 -10.58 15.63 -10.14
CA ALA A 460 -11.66 15.61 -11.12
C ALA A 460 -13.06 15.91 -10.55
N THR A 461 -14.05 16.06 -11.45
CA THR A 461 -15.47 16.25 -11.10
C THR A 461 -16.36 15.40 -12.00
N SER A 462 -17.66 15.31 -11.70
CA SER A 462 -18.63 14.64 -12.58
C SER A 462 -18.84 15.35 -13.93
N ALA A 463 -18.55 16.64 -14.03
CA ALA A 463 -18.56 17.40 -15.29
C ALA A 463 -17.24 17.29 -16.07
N SER A 464 -16.13 16.99 -15.38
CA SER A 464 -14.79 16.85 -15.94
C SER A 464 -14.08 15.64 -15.32
N PRO A 465 -14.42 14.39 -15.74
CA PRO A 465 -13.77 13.18 -15.25
C PRO A 465 -12.26 13.17 -15.51
N TYR A 466 -11.48 12.54 -14.63
CA TYR A 466 -10.06 12.36 -14.84
C TYR A 466 -9.81 11.44 -16.03
N THR A 467 -8.91 11.80 -16.95
CA THR A 467 -8.62 11.04 -18.18
C THR A 467 -7.14 10.69 -18.36
N GLY A 468 -6.27 11.13 -17.44
CA GLY A 468 -4.83 10.80 -17.44
C GLY A 468 -4.50 9.50 -16.71
N ILE A 469 -3.21 9.32 -16.43
CA ILE A 469 -2.66 8.23 -15.62
C ILE A 469 -2.07 8.82 -14.32
N PHE A 470 -2.59 8.37 -13.18
CA PHE A 470 -2.04 8.65 -11.85
C PHE A 470 -1.32 7.40 -11.34
N GLU A 471 0.00 7.47 -11.26
CA GLU A 471 0.89 6.35 -10.95
C GLU A 471 1.55 6.56 -9.59
N GLY A 472 1.13 5.77 -8.60
CA GLY A 472 1.60 5.88 -7.22
C GLY A 472 2.98 5.28 -6.97
N GLN A 473 3.53 4.45 -7.86
CA GLN A 473 4.80 3.72 -7.68
C GLN A 473 4.90 2.93 -6.35
N ASN A 474 3.77 2.53 -5.76
CA ASN A 474 3.61 1.91 -4.43
C ASN A 474 3.78 2.86 -3.23
N HIS A 475 3.83 4.18 -3.45
CA HIS A 475 3.73 5.17 -2.39
C HIS A 475 2.30 5.30 -1.84
N THR A 476 2.22 5.94 -0.67
CA THR A 476 1.00 6.18 0.08
C THR A 476 0.61 7.65 0.08
N ILE A 477 -0.69 7.91 0.21
CA ILE A 477 -1.26 9.21 0.55
C ILE A 477 -2.03 9.02 1.85
N SER A 478 -1.72 9.83 2.87
CA SER A 478 -2.35 9.75 4.18
C SER A 478 -2.88 11.08 4.68
N GLY A 479 -3.81 11.03 5.63
CA GLY A 479 -4.40 12.22 6.22
C GLY A 479 -5.47 12.90 5.35
N LEU A 480 -6.08 12.22 4.38
CA LEU A 480 -7.16 12.81 3.59
C LEU A 480 -8.42 12.89 4.46
N TYR A 481 -8.85 14.12 4.77
CA TYR A 481 -10.05 14.39 5.56
C TYR A 481 -11.09 15.07 4.69
N PHE A 482 -12.27 14.47 4.57
CA PHE A 482 -13.41 15.01 3.82
C PHE A 482 -14.71 14.85 4.62
N LYS A 483 -15.44 15.94 4.88
CA LYS A 483 -16.69 15.89 5.66
C LYS A 483 -17.73 16.92 5.20
N GLN A 484 -18.26 16.76 3.99
CA GLN A 484 -19.29 17.63 3.42
C GLN A 484 -20.46 16.85 2.77
N GLU A 485 -21.61 17.50 2.63
CA GLU A 485 -22.77 17.00 1.88
C GLU A 485 -22.52 17.08 0.36
N THR A 486 -21.81 16.09 -0.21
CA THR A 486 -21.65 15.98 -1.68
C THR A 486 -21.56 14.54 -2.16
N SER A 487 -21.76 14.37 -3.47
CA SER A 487 -21.58 13.11 -4.20
C SER A 487 -20.21 13.03 -4.88
N PHE A 488 -19.79 11.80 -5.21
CA PHE A 488 -18.55 11.51 -5.93
C PHE A 488 -17.30 11.92 -5.12
N VAL A 489 -17.05 11.19 -4.03
CA VAL A 489 -16.01 11.48 -3.03
C VAL A 489 -14.96 10.37 -2.98
N GLY A 490 -13.68 10.75 -2.84
CA GLY A 490 -12.52 9.88 -2.63
C GLY A 490 -11.22 10.66 -2.83
N LEU A 491 -10.08 9.99 -3.08
CA LEU A 491 -8.92 10.67 -3.68
C LEU A 491 -9.33 11.34 -5.00
N PHE A 492 -10.05 10.61 -5.86
CA PHE A 492 -10.69 11.14 -7.06
C PHE A 492 -12.21 11.23 -6.91
N SER A 493 -12.84 12.22 -7.55
CA SER A 493 -14.28 12.31 -7.66
C SER A 493 -14.80 11.29 -8.68
N VAL A 494 -14.36 11.42 -9.93
CA VAL A 494 -14.73 10.55 -11.05
C VAL A 494 -13.50 10.20 -11.89
N ASN A 495 -13.16 8.92 -11.93
CA ASN A 495 -12.10 8.38 -12.78
C ASN A 495 -12.64 7.90 -14.13
N SER A 496 -12.00 8.31 -15.21
CA SER A 496 -12.20 7.82 -16.58
C SER A 496 -10.86 7.51 -17.29
N GLY A 497 -9.76 7.46 -16.53
CA GLY A 497 -8.40 7.09 -16.94
C GLY A 497 -7.85 5.99 -16.03
N LYS A 498 -6.55 6.04 -15.70
CA LYS A 498 -5.88 5.00 -14.88
C LYS A 498 -5.46 5.57 -13.53
N ILE A 499 -5.82 4.90 -12.44
CA ILE A 499 -5.26 5.13 -11.09
C ILE A 499 -4.56 3.84 -10.66
N ALA A 500 -3.26 3.90 -10.38
CA ALA A 500 -2.44 2.72 -10.15
C ALA A 500 -1.49 2.83 -8.94
N ASN A 501 -1.23 1.68 -8.30
CA ASN A 501 -0.18 1.47 -7.30
C ASN A 501 -0.14 2.52 -6.16
N VAL A 502 -1.29 2.96 -5.63
CA VAL A 502 -1.36 3.95 -4.54
C VAL A 502 -2.13 3.41 -3.32
N GLY A 503 -1.59 3.64 -2.13
CA GLY A 503 -2.23 3.32 -0.84
C GLY A 503 -2.86 4.54 -0.18
N ILE A 504 -4.11 4.45 0.27
CA ILE A 504 -4.84 5.50 1.00
C ILE A 504 -4.89 5.13 2.49
N LEU A 505 -4.15 5.85 3.33
CA LEU A 505 -3.95 5.54 4.76
C LEU A 505 -4.49 6.67 5.65
N ASP A 506 -4.73 6.42 6.94
CA ASP A 506 -5.12 7.44 7.95
C ASP A 506 -6.07 8.53 7.42
N SER A 507 -7.16 8.11 6.77
CA SER A 507 -8.04 9.01 6.00
C SER A 507 -9.50 8.80 6.40
N TYR A 508 -10.32 9.84 6.22
CA TYR A 508 -11.72 9.86 6.63
C TYR A 508 -12.57 10.54 5.54
N PHE A 509 -13.41 9.77 4.85
CA PHE A 509 -14.33 10.26 3.82
C PHE A 509 -15.78 10.09 4.30
N TYR A 510 -16.52 11.20 4.40
CA TYR A 510 -17.89 11.22 4.93
C TYR A 510 -18.82 12.14 4.12
N GLY A 511 -19.74 11.54 3.36
CA GLY A 511 -20.69 12.21 2.46
C GLY A 511 -22.13 12.36 2.99
N GLN A 512 -22.31 12.51 4.29
CA GLN A 512 -23.61 12.60 4.98
C GLN A 512 -23.91 14.04 5.45
N PRO A 513 -25.18 14.38 5.84
CA PRO A 513 -26.37 13.52 5.99
C PRO A 513 -27.28 13.30 4.76
N TYR A 514 -27.21 14.10 3.69
CA TYR A 514 -28.12 13.96 2.55
C TYR A 514 -27.41 13.81 1.20
N LYS A 515 -27.67 12.68 0.51
CA LYS A 515 -27.30 12.43 -0.89
C LYS A 515 -25.80 12.50 -1.21
N GLY A 516 -24.96 11.92 -0.35
CA GLY A 516 -23.69 11.37 -0.80
C GLY A 516 -23.93 10.11 -1.62
N TRP A 517 -24.13 10.26 -2.94
CA TRP A 517 -24.55 9.18 -3.83
C TRP A 517 -23.49 8.10 -4.00
N GLN A 518 -22.21 8.49 -4.11
CA GLN A 518 -21.11 7.59 -4.43
C GLN A 518 -19.84 8.02 -3.69
N VAL A 519 -19.36 7.19 -2.76
CA VAL A 519 -18.19 7.47 -1.91
C VAL A 519 -17.24 6.27 -1.94
N GLY A 520 -15.95 6.50 -2.23
CA GLY A 520 -14.90 5.49 -2.20
C GLY A 520 -13.60 6.01 -1.60
N GLY A 521 -12.72 5.14 -1.10
CA GLY A 521 -11.39 5.58 -0.62
C GLY A 521 -10.48 6.09 -1.75
N VAL A 522 -10.50 5.40 -2.90
CA VAL A 522 -9.71 5.76 -4.09
C VAL A 522 -10.52 6.66 -5.03
N CYS A 523 -11.78 6.33 -5.32
CA CYS A 523 -12.65 7.26 -6.05
C CYS A 523 -14.15 7.14 -5.77
N GLY A 524 -14.89 8.23 -5.98
CA GLY A 524 -16.35 8.23 -5.92
C GLY A 524 -16.98 7.37 -7.03
N SER A 525 -16.58 7.60 -8.28
CA SER A 525 -17.08 6.86 -9.45
C SER A 525 -15.95 6.45 -10.39
N ASN A 526 -16.01 5.23 -10.93
CA ASN A 526 -15.11 4.75 -11.98
C ASN A 526 -15.92 4.49 -13.24
N THR A 527 -15.74 5.29 -14.30
CA THR A 527 -16.54 5.18 -15.54
C THR A 527 -16.19 3.91 -16.32
N ALA A 528 -16.95 3.59 -17.38
CA ALA A 528 -16.68 2.46 -18.28
C ALA A 528 -15.34 2.54 -19.05
N LYS A 529 -14.57 3.62 -18.91
CA LYS A 529 -13.18 3.75 -19.40
C LYS A 529 -12.14 3.72 -18.27
N GLY A 530 -12.58 3.86 -17.02
CA GLY A 530 -11.70 3.99 -15.87
C GLY A 530 -11.15 2.65 -15.39
N ALA A 531 -9.87 2.64 -15.02
CA ALA A 531 -9.18 1.51 -14.41
C ALA A 531 -8.58 1.90 -13.06
N ILE A 532 -8.78 1.06 -12.05
CA ILE A 532 -8.12 1.13 -10.74
C ILE A 532 -7.31 -0.15 -10.53
N THR A 533 -6.00 -0.05 -10.34
CA THR A 533 -5.11 -1.22 -10.37
C THR A 533 -4.08 -1.20 -9.24
N ASN A 534 -3.96 -2.29 -8.47
CA ASN A 534 -3.00 -2.43 -7.36
C ASN A 534 -3.15 -1.34 -6.25
N CYS A 535 -4.32 -0.72 -6.13
CA CYS A 535 -4.57 0.33 -5.12
C CYS A 535 -5.15 -0.26 -3.83
N TYR A 536 -4.93 0.40 -2.69
CA TYR A 536 -5.51 -0.06 -1.42
C TYR A 536 -5.99 1.06 -0.51
N ASN A 537 -6.98 0.77 0.33
CA ASN A 537 -7.52 1.70 1.33
C ASN A 537 -7.45 1.11 2.75
N THR A 538 -6.98 1.91 3.70
CA THR A 538 -7.13 1.67 5.15
C THR A 538 -7.85 2.80 5.87
N GLY A 539 -8.32 3.84 5.15
CA GLY A 539 -9.12 4.93 5.68
C GLY A 539 -10.61 4.56 5.83
N ILE A 540 -11.34 5.35 6.61
CA ILE A 540 -12.79 5.18 6.81
C ILE A 540 -13.54 5.79 5.64
N VAL A 541 -14.54 5.07 5.12
CA VAL A 541 -15.38 5.53 4.00
C VAL A 541 -16.86 5.41 4.38
N ARG A 542 -17.61 6.52 4.31
CA ARG A 542 -19.02 6.62 4.75
C ARG A 542 -19.80 7.53 3.79
N GLY A 543 -21.03 7.17 3.43
CA GLY A 543 -21.80 7.86 2.38
C GLY A 543 -23.29 7.84 2.65
N SER A 544 -24.12 7.42 1.69
CA SER A 544 -25.55 7.22 1.96
C SER A 544 -26.23 6.23 1.01
N GLU A 545 -25.80 6.13 -0.25
CA GLU A 545 -26.51 5.36 -1.29
C GLU A 545 -25.65 4.34 -2.05
N THR A 546 -24.38 4.65 -2.35
CA THR A 546 -23.34 3.65 -2.70
C THR A 546 -22.02 4.01 -2.01
N VAL A 547 -21.43 3.03 -1.31
CA VAL A 547 -20.23 3.24 -0.48
C VAL A 547 -19.28 2.06 -0.65
N GLY A 548 -18.05 2.32 -1.09
CA GLY A 548 -17.03 1.29 -1.34
C GLY A 548 -15.74 1.56 -0.58
N GLY A 549 -15.03 0.54 -0.09
CA GLY A 549 -13.69 0.75 0.47
C GLY A 549 -12.70 1.31 -0.57
N VAL A 550 -12.82 0.87 -1.83
CA VAL A 550 -12.01 1.37 -2.96
C VAL A 550 -12.80 2.37 -3.82
N CYS A 551 -14.01 2.01 -4.26
CA CYS A 551 -14.79 2.81 -5.22
C CYS A 551 -16.29 2.87 -4.90
N GLY A 552 -16.92 4.06 -4.89
CA GLY A 552 -18.36 4.18 -4.64
C GLY A 552 -19.22 3.41 -5.65
N SER A 553 -19.09 3.73 -6.93
CA SER A 553 -19.72 2.98 -8.03
C SER A 553 -18.74 2.67 -9.16
N ASN A 554 -18.62 1.39 -9.53
CA ASN A 554 -17.77 0.93 -10.63
C ASN A 554 -18.57 0.63 -11.90
N TYR A 555 -18.19 1.23 -13.02
CA TYR A 555 -18.62 0.87 -14.38
C TYR A 555 -17.45 0.36 -15.24
N GLY A 556 -16.20 0.55 -14.79
CA GLY A 556 -14.97 0.16 -15.47
C GLY A 556 -14.32 -1.07 -14.83
N THR A 557 -12.99 -1.04 -14.67
CA THR A 557 -12.20 -2.12 -14.06
C THR A 557 -11.62 -1.73 -12.70
N ILE A 558 -11.71 -2.66 -11.74
CA ILE A 558 -10.98 -2.62 -10.46
C ILE A 558 -10.24 -3.95 -10.32
N THR A 559 -8.90 -3.89 -10.30
CA THR A 559 -8.04 -5.08 -10.39
C THR A 559 -6.97 -5.08 -9.31
N ASN A 560 -6.73 -6.22 -8.65
CA ASN A 560 -5.69 -6.40 -7.61
C ASN A 560 -5.80 -5.40 -6.44
N CYS A 561 -6.99 -4.85 -6.17
CA CYS A 561 -7.19 -3.81 -5.16
C CYS A 561 -7.60 -4.38 -3.80
N SER A 562 -7.36 -3.66 -2.71
CA SER A 562 -7.73 -4.12 -1.37
C SER A 562 -8.30 -3.06 -0.44
N ASN A 563 -9.14 -3.48 0.50
CA ASN A 563 -9.63 -2.63 1.58
C ASN A 563 -9.42 -3.27 2.96
N LYS A 564 -8.89 -2.48 3.89
CA LYS A 564 -8.79 -2.78 5.33
C LYS A 564 -9.52 -1.73 6.18
N GLY A 565 -9.94 -0.61 5.59
CA GLY A 565 -10.67 0.44 6.29
C GLY A 565 -12.13 0.08 6.56
N ASN A 566 -12.75 0.70 7.56
CA ASN A 566 -14.16 0.48 7.84
C ASN A 566 -15.04 1.22 6.81
N VAL A 567 -16.03 0.52 6.25
CA VAL A 567 -16.89 1.01 5.16
C VAL A 567 -18.35 1.04 5.60
N GLY A 568 -18.97 2.23 5.52
CA GLY A 568 -20.37 2.50 5.84
C GLY A 568 -20.73 2.46 7.33
N GLU A 569 -21.96 2.87 7.64
CA GLU A 569 -22.62 2.66 8.95
C GLU A 569 -24.07 2.20 8.77
N ASP A 570 -24.98 3.12 8.43
CA ASP A 570 -26.41 2.87 8.13
C ASP A 570 -26.73 3.13 6.63
N ASP A 571 -25.70 3.12 5.80
CA ASP A 571 -25.76 3.47 4.36
C ASP A 571 -26.40 2.32 3.54
N ASP A 572 -27.04 2.63 2.41
CA ASP A 572 -27.43 1.60 1.44
C ASP A 572 -26.30 1.32 0.42
N SER A 573 -26.34 0.14 -0.23
CA SER A 573 -25.39 -0.33 -1.26
C SER A 573 -23.91 -0.22 -0.84
N VAL A 574 -23.54 -0.96 0.20
CA VAL A 574 -22.22 -0.88 0.85
C VAL A 574 -21.37 -2.11 0.50
N GLY A 575 -20.15 -1.87 0.01
CA GLY A 575 -19.23 -2.92 -0.41
C GLY A 575 -17.81 -2.73 0.14
N GLY A 576 -17.16 -3.81 0.59
CA GLY A 576 -15.76 -3.72 1.02
C GLY A 576 -14.81 -3.21 -0.08
N VAL A 577 -15.07 -3.52 -1.35
CA VAL A 577 -14.35 -2.99 -2.51
C VAL A 577 -15.19 -1.92 -3.23
N SER A 578 -16.43 -2.22 -3.63
CA SER A 578 -17.28 -1.25 -4.33
C SER A 578 -18.76 -1.26 -3.94
N GLY A 579 -19.36 -0.10 -3.69
CA GLY A 579 -20.75 0.01 -3.26
C GLY A 579 -21.74 -0.55 -4.27
N SER A 580 -21.61 -0.13 -5.53
CA SER A 580 -22.29 -0.72 -6.68
C SER A 580 -21.29 -1.11 -7.78
N ASN A 581 -21.48 -2.28 -8.37
CA ASN A 581 -20.71 -2.74 -9.52
C ASN A 581 -21.61 -2.97 -10.74
N TYR A 582 -21.22 -2.33 -11.84
CA TYR A 582 -21.75 -2.48 -13.20
C TYR A 582 -20.64 -2.80 -14.21
N GLY A 583 -19.40 -2.95 -13.73
CA GLY A 583 -18.21 -3.27 -14.49
C GLY A 583 -17.54 -4.53 -13.96
N THR A 584 -16.21 -4.56 -13.95
CA THR A 584 -15.41 -5.71 -13.51
C THR A 584 -14.66 -5.43 -12.22
N ILE A 585 -14.77 -6.33 -11.24
CA ILE A 585 -13.93 -6.40 -10.05
C ILE A 585 -13.18 -7.74 -10.08
N THR A 586 -11.85 -7.71 -10.08
CA THR A 586 -11.02 -8.92 -10.25
C THR A 586 -9.81 -8.94 -9.30
N ASN A 587 -9.52 -10.09 -8.68
CA ASN A 587 -8.38 -10.26 -7.77
C ASN A 587 -8.39 -9.30 -6.56
N CYS A 588 -9.58 -8.91 -6.08
CA CYS A 588 -9.72 -7.90 -5.02
C CYS A 588 -10.07 -8.51 -3.66
N ASN A 589 -9.60 -7.92 -2.56
CA ASN A 589 -9.89 -8.42 -1.21
C ASN A 589 -10.43 -7.35 -0.25
N ASN A 590 -11.24 -7.79 0.72
CA ASN A 590 -11.63 -6.98 1.86
C ASN A 590 -11.27 -7.66 3.19
N ALA A 591 -10.72 -6.87 4.11
CA ALA A 591 -10.46 -7.20 5.50
C ALA A 591 -11.03 -6.14 6.49
N GLY A 592 -11.60 -5.04 5.97
CA GLY A 592 -12.26 -4.01 6.77
C GLY A 592 -13.69 -4.41 7.15
N ILE A 593 -14.24 -3.80 8.21
CA ILE A 593 -15.64 -4.02 8.58
C ILE A 593 -16.54 -3.29 7.59
N VAL A 594 -17.51 -3.98 7.00
CA VAL A 594 -18.51 -3.41 6.09
C VAL A 594 -19.84 -3.34 6.84
N SER A 595 -20.39 -2.14 7.04
CA SER A 595 -21.64 -1.92 7.76
C SER A 595 -22.62 -1.10 6.92
N GLY A 596 -23.88 -1.53 6.87
CA GLY A 596 -24.92 -0.77 6.18
C GLY A 596 -26.32 -1.23 6.51
N LYS A 597 -27.28 -0.58 5.85
CA LYS A 597 -28.71 -0.83 6.00
C LYS A 597 -29.19 -1.91 5.04
N SER A 598 -29.06 -1.69 3.73
CA SER A 598 -29.53 -2.64 2.71
C SER A 598 -28.51 -2.80 1.59
N TYR A 599 -28.47 -3.98 0.96
CA TYR A 599 -27.51 -4.32 -0.11
C TYR A 599 -26.07 -4.20 0.40
N VAL A 600 -25.70 -5.00 1.40
CA VAL A 600 -24.38 -4.95 2.05
C VAL A 600 -23.59 -6.21 1.72
N GLY A 601 -22.40 -6.05 1.13
CA GLY A 601 -21.55 -7.17 0.73
C GLY A 601 -20.08 -7.00 1.11
N GLY A 602 -19.42 -8.09 1.52
CA GLY A 602 -18.00 -8.05 1.87
C GLY A 602 -17.08 -7.58 0.73
N VAL A 603 -17.47 -7.77 -0.53
CA VAL A 603 -16.76 -7.26 -1.73
C VAL A 603 -17.58 -6.15 -2.41
N CYS A 604 -18.88 -6.36 -2.66
CA CYS A 604 -19.73 -5.34 -3.29
C CYS A 604 -21.16 -5.25 -2.75
N GLY A 605 -21.72 -4.05 -2.62
CA GLY A 605 -23.10 -3.90 -2.15
C GLY A 605 -24.12 -4.45 -3.14
N LYS A 606 -24.03 -4.01 -4.40
CA LYS A 606 -24.80 -4.52 -5.54
C LYS A 606 -23.88 -4.93 -6.69
N ASN A 607 -24.18 -6.05 -7.35
CA ASN A 607 -23.62 -6.44 -8.63
C ASN A 607 -24.77 -6.46 -9.64
N SER A 608 -24.78 -5.58 -10.66
CA SER A 608 -25.95 -5.31 -11.49
C SER A 608 -25.60 -5.03 -12.96
N ASN A 609 -26.57 -5.19 -13.87
CA ASN A 609 -26.45 -4.87 -15.30
C ASN A 609 -25.29 -5.57 -16.04
N GLY A 610 -24.96 -6.82 -15.68
CA GLY A 610 -23.84 -7.56 -16.26
C GLY A 610 -22.50 -7.30 -15.58
N GLY A 611 -22.51 -6.76 -14.36
CA GLY A 611 -21.32 -6.65 -13.53
C GLY A 611 -20.69 -8.02 -13.24
N THR A 612 -19.36 -8.05 -13.10
CA THR A 612 -18.61 -9.27 -12.80
C THR A 612 -17.74 -9.09 -11.56
N VAL A 613 -17.72 -10.11 -10.69
CA VAL A 613 -16.86 -10.19 -9.50
C VAL A 613 -16.11 -11.52 -9.54
N THR A 614 -14.81 -11.47 -9.80
CA THR A 614 -14.00 -12.66 -10.08
C THR A 614 -12.78 -12.73 -9.15
N ASN A 615 -12.43 -13.90 -8.63
CA ASN A 615 -11.22 -14.07 -7.80
C ASN A 615 -11.14 -13.10 -6.61
N CYS A 616 -12.27 -12.85 -5.94
CA CYS A 616 -12.31 -11.93 -4.81
C CYS A 616 -12.57 -12.66 -3.49
N ASN A 617 -12.08 -12.11 -2.38
CA ASN A 617 -12.47 -12.60 -1.06
C ASN A 617 -12.80 -11.51 -0.04
N ASN A 618 -13.63 -11.92 0.91
CA ASN A 618 -13.89 -11.18 2.13
C ASN A 618 -13.40 -11.95 3.36
N THR A 619 -12.65 -11.25 4.21
CA THR A 619 -12.21 -11.70 5.54
C THR A 619 -12.75 -10.78 6.65
N GLY A 620 -13.27 -9.61 6.29
CA GLY A 620 -13.84 -8.62 7.21
C GLY A 620 -15.26 -8.96 7.65
N GLU A 621 -15.70 -8.39 8.76
CA GLU A 621 -17.09 -8.58 9.25
C GLU A 621 -18.07 -7.78 8.39
N VAL A 622 -19.18 -8.40 8.00
CA VAL A 622 -20.29 -7.77 7.25
C VAL A 622 -21.50 -7.58 8.18
N ARG A 623 -22.03 -6.36 8.27
CA ARG A 623 -23.15 -5.98 9.16
C ARG A 623 -24.30 -5.36 8.38
N GLY A 624 -25.52 -5.88 8.58
CA GLY A 624 -26.70 -5.46 7.82
C GLY A 624 -27.97 -5.31 8.65
N THR A 625 -28.59 -4.12 8.67
CA THR A 625 -29.79 -3.89 9.49
C THR A 625 -31.12 -4.26 8.81
N SER A 626 -31.18 -4.22 7.47
CA SER A 626 -32.40 -4.41 6.65
C SER A 626 -32.33 -5.62 5.70
N GLN A 627 -32.13 -5.45 4.39
CA GLN A 627 -32.30 -6.53 3.40
C GLN A 627 -31.09 -6.69 2.48
N TYR A 628 -30.88 -7.91 1.99
CA TYR A 628 -29.84 -8.28 1.01
C TYR A 628 -28.42 -8.09 1.58
N ILE A 629 -28.05 -9.00 2.48
CA ILE A 629 -26.78 -8.94 3.23
C ILE A 629 -25.97 -10.22 2.93
N GLY A 630 -24.76 -10.10 2.40
CA GLY A 630 -23.97 -11.28 2.01
C GLY A 630 -22.46 -11.17 2.27
N GLY A 631 -21.82 -12.33 2.44
CA GLY A 631 -20.37 -12.40 2.69
C GLY A 631 -19.51 -11.85 1.55
N LEU A 632 -19.99 -11.87 0.30
CA LEU A 632 -19.35 -11.27 -0.87
C LEU A 632 -20.20 -10.14 -1.44
N SER A 633 -21.48 -10.40 -1.72
CA SER A 633 -22.38 -9.42 -2.33
C SER A 633 -23.66 -9.21 -1.53
N GLY A 634 -24.15 -7.98 -1.45
CA GLY A 634 -25.50 -7.75 -0.93
C GLY A 634 -26.54 -8.37 -1.86
N ASP A 635 -26.45 -8.05 -3.15
CA ASP A 635 -27.33 -8.57 -4.21
C ASP A 635 -26.58 -8.78 -5.54
N ASN A 636 -27.03 -9.75 -6.34
CA ASN A 636 -26.48 -10.13 -7.64
C ASN A 636 -27.60 -10.23 -8.69
N ASP A 637 -27.80 -9.15 -9.44
CA ASP A 637 -28.93 -8.97 -10.37
C ASP A 637 -28.45 -8.98 -11.83
N SER A 638 -28.87 -9.97 -12.62
CA SER A 638 -28.44 -10.15 -14.03
C SER A 638 -26.92 -10.09 -14.23
N SER A 639 -26.15 -10.60 -13.26
CA SER A 639 -24.69 -10.37 -13.11
C SER A 639 -23.96 -11.63 -12.61
N SER A 640 -22.63 -11.65 -12.59
CA SER A 640 -21.84 -12.85 -12.24
C SER A 640 -20.87 -12.69 -11.08
N ILE A 641 -20.73 -13.75 -10.28
CA ILE A 641 -19.74 -13.90 -9.20
C ILE A 641 -19.05 -15.26 -9.35
N THR A 642 -17.72 -15.26 -9.51
CA THR A 642 -16.97 -16.46 -9.92
C THR A 642 -15.66 -16.61 -9.16
N ASN A 643 -15.33 -17.83 -8.70
CA ASN A 643 -14.06 -18.14 -8.02
C ASN A 643 -13.78 -17.24 -6.78
N CYS A 644 -14.81 -16.98 -5.96
CA CYS A 644 -14.73 -16.07 -4.80
C CYS A 644 -14.93 -16.80 -3.47
N ASN A 645 -14.42 -16.24 -2.35
CA ASN A 645 -14.67 -16.81 -1.02
C ASN A 645 -14.97 -15.79 0.10
N ASN A 646 -15.79 -16.20 1.08
CA ASN A 646 -16.01 -15.43 2.30
C ASN A 646 -15.60 -16.22 3.54
N THR A 647 -14.65 -15.68 4.30
CA THR A 647 -14.22 -16.21 5.60
C THR A 647 -14.53 -15.24 6.75
N GLY A 648 -15.13 -14.08 6.43
CA GLY A 648 -15.61 -13.10 7.39
C GLY A 648 -17.01 -13.44 7.92
N GLU A 649 -17.31 -12.97 9.13
CA GLU A 649 -18.61 -13.18 9.78
C GLU A 649 -19.68 -12.26 9.18
N VAL A 650 -20.88 -12.79 8.95
CA VAL A 650 -22.04 -12.03 8.44
C VAL A 650 -23.08 -11.91 9.56
N LYS A 651 -23.21 -10.70 10.14
CA LYS A 651 -24.21 -10.38 11.18
C LYS A 651 -25.34 -9.54 10.58
N ALA A 652 -26.58 -10.02 10.65
CA ALA A 652 -27.72 -9.25 10.14
C ALA A 652 -28.96 -9.38 11.03
N THR A 653 -29.78 -8.32 11.08
CA THR A 653 -31.03 -8.28 11.87
C THR A 653 -32.32 -8.38 11.03
N GLY A 654 -32.22 -8.26 9.71
CA GLY A 654 -33.37 -8.27 8.80
C GLY A 654 -33.51 -9.56 7.99
N LYS A 655 -33.53 -9.46 6.65
CA LYS A 655 -33.92 -10.57 5.75
C LYS A 655 -33.00 -10.72 4.54
N PHE A 656 -33.02 -11.91 3.94
CA PHE A 656 -32.20 -12.28 2.78
C PHE A 656 -30.72 -12.11 3.10
N VAL A 657 -30.23 -13.06 3.90
CA VAL A 657 -28.88 -13.07 4.48
C VAL A 657 -28.19 -14.35 4.02
N GLY A 658 -26.97 -14.27 3.49
CA GLY A 658 -26.24 -15.45 3.03
C GLY A 658 -24.73 -15.37 3.26
N GLY A 659 -24.09 -16.54 3.35
CA GLY A 659 -22.64 -16.68 3.52
C GLY A 659 -21.83 -16.14 2.34
N LEU A 660 -22.46 -16.02 1.17
CA LEU A 660 -21.89 -15.46 -0.06
C LEU A 660 -22.72 -14.28 -0.58
N SER A 661 -24.03 -14.44 -0.74
CA SER A 661 -24.88 -13.37 -1.27
C SER A 661 -26.18 -13.19 -0.50
N GLY A 662 -26.67 -11.95 -0.37
CA GLY A 662 -28.01 -11.70 0.16
C GLY A 662 -29.11 -12.08 -0.83
N GLY A 663 -28.94 -11.77 -2.11
CA GLY A 663 -29.90 -12.04 -3.19
C GLY A 663 -29.23 -12.42 -4.52
N ASN A 664 -29.89 -13.25 -5.33
CA ASN A 664 -29.42 -13.63 -6.66
C ASN A 664 -30.62 -13.68 -7.64
N TYR A 665 -30.72 -12.71 -8.55
CA TYR A 665 -31.94 -12.43 -9.31
C TYR A 665 -31.73 -12.29 -10.83
N ASN A 666 -32.83 -12.41 -11.59
CA ASN A 666 -32.91 -12.16 -13.03
C ASN A 666 -31.83 -12.89 -13.86
N ASN A 667 -31.63 -14.18 -13.58
CA ASN A 667 -30.57 -15.03 -14.16
C ASN A 667 -29.13 -14.63 -13.75
N GLY A 668 -28.98 -13.99 -12.59
CA GLY A 668 -27.68 -13.85 -11.92
C GLY A 668 -27.00 -15.20 -11.70
N THR A 669 -25.68 -15.22 -11.84
CA THR A 669 -24.84 -16.43 -11.78
C THR A 669 -23.86 -16.37 -10.62
N ILE A 670 -23.78 -17.44 -9.83
CA ILE A 670 -22.76 -17.59 -8.78
C ILE A 670 -22.10 -18.97 -8.95
N THR A 671 -20.80 -18.96 -9.26
CA THR A 671 -20.06 -20.17 -9.69
C THR A 671 -18.76 -20.34 -8.90
N ASN A 672 -18.49 -21.55 -8.41
CA ASN A 672 -17.23 -21.92 -7.74
C ASN A 672 -16.90 -21.00 -6.55
N CYS A 673 -17.87 -20.84 -5.64
CA CYS A 673 -17.81 -19.87 -4.55
C CYS A 673 -18.06 -20.53 -3.19
N TYR A 674 -17.24 -20.13 -2.20
CA TYR A 674 -17.09 -20.87 -0.94
C TYR A 674 -17.16 -19.96 0.29
N TYR A 675 -17.86 -20.36 1.35
CA TYR A 675 -17.87 -19.62 2.62
C TYR A 675 -17.50 -20.50 3.82
N ASP A 676 -16.94 -19.89 4.87
CA ASP A 676 -16.64 -20.61 6.12
C ASP A 676 -17.93 -20.88 6.91
N SER A 677 -18.41 -22.13 6.81
CA SER A 677 -19.65 -22.60 7.47
C SER A 677 -19.50 -22.83 8.98
N THR A 678 -18.30 -22.67 9.54
CA THR A 678 -18.06 -22.59 10.99
C THR A 678 -18.00 -21.15 11.52
N VAL A 679 -17.80 -20.16 10.65
CA VAL A 679 -17.89 -18.72 10.99
C VAL A 679 -19.31 -18.19 10.76
N TYR A 680 -19.98 -18.60 9.68
CA TYR A 680 -21.36 -18.26 9.39
C TYR A 680 -22.20 -19.52 9.11
N THR A 681 -23.20 -19.79 9.94
CA THR A 681 -23.98 -21.05 9.93
C THR A 681 -25.29 -20.99 9.15
N GLY A 682 -25.53 -19.91 8.38
CA GLY A 682 -26.72 -19.77 7.54
C GLY A 682 -26.57 -20.40 6.14
N THR A 683 -27.47 -20.04 5.22
CA THR A 683 -27.44 -20.51 3.82
C THR A 683 -26.36 -19.79 3.01
N ALA A 684 -25.95 -20.38 1.88
CA ALA A 684 -24.99 -19.73 0.97
C ALA A 684 -25.52 -18.41 0.39
N ILE A 685 -26.82 -18.41 0.03
CA ILE A 685 -27.54 -17.27 -0.53
C ILE A 685 -28.80 -17.02 0.33
N GLY A 686 -29.20 -15.76 0.48
CA GLY A 686 -30.36 -15.36 1.29
C GLY A 686 -31.72 -15.50 0.59
N ASP A 687 -31.78 -15.23 -0.72
CA ASP A 687 -32.88 -15.56 -1.64
C ASP A 687 -32.29 -15.81 -3.04
N ASP A 688 -32.67 -16.90 -3.70
CA ASP A 688 -32.05 -17.34 -4.96
C ASP A 688 -33.11 -17.64 -6.03
N MET A 689 -33.06 -16.85 -7.10
CA MET A 689 -33.84 -16.98 -8.32
C MET A 689 -32.94 -16.93 -9.57
N GLY A 690 -31.65 -17.21 -9.40
CA GLY A 690 -30.64 -17.22 -10.46
C GLY A 690 -30.16 -18.63 -10.81
N THR A 691 -28.89 -18.75 -11.14
CA THR A 691 -28.20 -20.03 -11.42
C THR A 691 -26.97 -20.16 -10.53
N THR A 692 -26.79 -21.33 -9.93
CA THR A 692 -25.70 -21.63 -8.99
C THR A 692 -24.97 -22.91 -9.34
N GLU A 693 -23.63 -22.90 -9.28
CA GLU A 693 -22.78 -24.06 -9.55
C GLU A 693 -21.57 -24.07 -8.61
N LYS A 694 -21.22 -25.21 -7.99
CA LYS A 694 -20.10 -25.30 -7.02
C LYS A 694 -20.20 -24.22 -5.90
N VAL A 695 -21.40 -24.01 -5.37
CA VAL A 695 -21.70 -23.02 -4.31
C VAL A 695 -21.94 -23.76 -2.99
N GLU A 696 -20.97 -23.74 -2.07
CA GLU A 696 -21.05 -24.53 -0.82
C GLU A 696 -20.31 -23.90 0.39
N GLY A 697 -20.73 -24.31 1.59
CA GLY A 697 -20.11 -23.87 2.85
C GLY A 697 -19.13 -24.91 3.38
N LYS A 698 -17.84 -24.57 3.41
CA LYS A 698 -16.75 -25.43 3.89
C LYS A 698 -16.38 -25.04 5.33
N THR A 699 -16.09 -26.01 6.18
CA THR A 699 -15.67 -25.73 7.57
C THR A 699 -14.25 -25.15 7.63
N THR A 700 -13.91 -24.43 8.71
CA THR A 700 -12.53 -23.96 8.98
C THR A 700 -11.48 -25.07 8.83
N GLU A 701 -11.80 -26.32 9.22
CA GLU A 701 -10.85 -27.44 9.09
C GLU A 701 -10.69 -27.91 7.64
N GLN A 702 -11.77 -27.92 6.83
CA GLN A 702 -11.67 -28.17 5.38
C GLN A 702 -10.85 -27.08 4.69
N TYR A 703 -11.05 -25.81 5.07
CA TYR A 703 -10.25 -24.70 4.57
C TYR A 703 -8.74 -24.90 4.82
N LYS A 704 -8.32 -25.38 6.00
CA LYS A 704 -6.89 -25.67 6.28
C LYS A 704 -6.28 -26.78 5.42
N THR A 705 -7.09 -27.67 4.82
CA THR A 705 -6.54 -28.78 4.02
C THR A 705 -5.90 -28.31 2.71
N GLY A 706 -6.35 -27.18 2.15
CA GLY A 706 -6.04 -26.76 0.78
C GLY A 706 -7.10 -27.13 -0.27
N GLU A 707 -8.14 -27.88 0.10
CA GLU A 707 -9.28 -28.23 -0.78
C GLU A 707 -9.84 -26.99 -1.49
N VAL A 708 -10.12 -25.93 -0.73
CA VAL A 708 -10.76 -24.71 -1.26
C VAL A 708 -9.83 -23.92 -2.16
N ALA A 709 -8.53 -23.84 -1.84
CA ALA A 709 -7.53 -23.18 -2.69
C ALA A 709 -7.41 -23.89 -4.04
N TYR A 710 -7.38 -25.22 -4.03
CA TYR A 710 -7.35 -26.03 -5.26
C TYR A 710 -8.64 -25.86 -6.08
N LEU A 711 -9.82 -25.87 -5.45
CA LEU A 711 -11.10 -25.70 -6.15
C LEU A 711 -11.23 -24.30 -6.79
N LEU A 712 -10.84 -23.25 -6.07
CA LEU A 712 -10.81 -21.88 -6.59
C LEU A 712 -9.85 -21.71 -7.78
N GLN A 713 -8.75 -22.47 -7.81
CA GLN A 713 -7.75 -22.46 -8.88
C GLN A 713 -8.10 -23.39 -10.07
N LEU A 714 -8.99 -24.37 -9.88
CA LEU A 714 -9.18 -25.54 -10.76
C LEU A 714 -9.30 -25.20 -12.25
N ASP A 715 -10.19 -24.26 -12.57
CA ASP A 715 -10.60 -23.93 -13.94
C ASP A 715 -9.84 -22.71 -14.50
N GLN A 716 -8.70 -22.34 -13.92
CA GLN A 716 -7.91 -21.14 -14.27
C GLN A 716 -6.50 -21.47 -14.77
N SER A 717 -6.07 -20.79 -15.85
CA SER A 717 -4.72 -20.90 -16.42
C SER A 717 -3.65 -20.27 -15.53
N ASP A 718 -4.00 -19.15 -14.92
CA ASP A 718 -3.07 -18.26 -14.22
C ASP A 718 -3.11 -18.61 -12.72
N GLU A 719 -1.96 -18.58 -12.05
CA GLU A 719 -1.85 -18.96 -10.63
C GLU A 719 -2.36 -17.84 -9.71
N VAL A 720 -3.69 -17.73 -9.62
CA VAL A 720 -4.38 -16.69 -8.85
C VAL A 720 -4.60 -17.12 -7.40
N TRP A 721 -4.96 -18.38 -7.15
CA TRP A 721 -5.29 -18.87 -5.80
C TRP A 721 -4.28 -19.91 -5.30
N GLY A 722 -3.83 -19.72 -4.06
CA GLY A 722 -2.99 -20.69 -3.36
C GLY A 722 -3.11 -20.60 -1.85
N GLN A 723 -2.38 -21.46 -1.14
CA GLN A 723 -2.41 -21.58 0.32
C GLN A 723 -1.19 -22.38 0.79
N THR A 724 -0.44 -21.87 1.77
CA THR A 724 0.70 -22.57 2.37
C THR A 724 0.21 -23.60 3.39
N ILE A 725 0.09 -24.86 2.98
CA ILE A 725 -0.59 -25.90 3.77
C ILE A 725 0.15 -26.15 5.08
N GLY A 726 -0.61 -26.18 6.19
CA GLY A 726 -0.07 -26.25 7.55
C GLY A 726 0.35 -24.91 8.16
N THR A 727 0.37 -23.81 7.39
CA THR A 727 0.60 -22.44 7.89
C THR A 727 -0.63 -21.56 7.72
N ASP A 728 -1.15 -21.47 6.49
CA ASP A 728 -2.25 -20.58 6.14
C ASP A 728 -3.61 -21.22 6.46
N LYS A 729 -4.46 -20.52 7.21
CA LYS A 729 -5.82 -20.99 7.53
C LYS A 729 -6.74 -21.03 6.30
N TYR A 730 -6.54 -20.10 5.36
CA TYR A 730 -7.44 -19.83 4.24
C TYR A 730 -6.66 -19.55 2.95
N PRO A 731 -7.28 -19.75 1.76
CA PRO A 731 -6.73 -19.37 0.47
C PRO A 731 -6.42 -17.87 0.38
N THR A 732 -5.32 -17.55 -0.29
CA THR A 732 -4.85 -16.19 -0.57
C THR A 732 -4.58 -15.99 -2.06
N LEU A 733 -4.72 -14.74 -2.51
CA LEU A 733 -4.39 -14.35 -3.88
C LEU A 733 -2.86 -14.31 -4.04
N GLY A 734 -2.34 -14.99 -5.06
CA GLY A 734 -0.90 -15.21 -5.24
C GLY A 734 -0.25 -16.13 -4.20
N GLY A 735 -1.04 -16.90 -3.44
CA GLY A 735 -0.55 -17.85 -2.44
C GLY A 735 0.18 -19.06 -3.04
N ALA A 736 0.83 -19.87 -2.20
CA ALA A 736 1.57 -21.05 -2.66
C ALA A 736 0.65 -22.08 -3.34
N LYS A 737 0.98 -22.49 -4.56
CA LYS A 737 0.17 -23.43 -5.38
C LYS A 737 -0.17 -24.71 -4.62
N VAL A 738 -1.42 -25.15 -4.71
CA VAL A 738 -1.91 -26.40 -4.10
C VAL A 738 -2.18 -27.45 -5.17
N TYR A 739 -1.67 -28.65 -4.96
CA TYR A 739 -1.90 -29.82 -5.82
C TYR A 739 -2.88 -30.78 -5.14
N LYS A 740 -3.89 -31.23 -5.89
CA LYS A 740 -4.67 -32.42 -5.56
C LYS A 740 -3.86 -33.66 -5.91
N ASN A 741 -3.27 -34.29 -4.90
CA ASN A 741 -2.51 -35.53 -5.03
C ASN A 741 -3.46 -36.72 -4.85
N ALA A 742 -3.32 -37.72 -5.71
CA ALA A 742 -4.05 -38.97 -5.61
C ALA A 742 -3.33 -39.94 -4.65
N ILE A 743 -4.12 -40.65 -3.84
CA ILE A 743 -3.66 -41.73 -2.98
C ILE A 743 -4.17 -43.05 -3.58
N TYR A 744 -3.25 -43.94 -3.92
CA TYR A 744 -3.54 -45.26 -4.48
C TYR A 744 -3.26 -46.36 -3.45
N SER A 745 -3.93 -47.51 -3.60
CA SER A 745 -3.69 -48.70 -2.78
C SER A 745 -2.53 -49.56 -3.25
N GLY A 746 -2.21 -49.52 -4.56
CA GLY A 746 -1.15 -50.33 -5.17
C GLY A 746 0.22 -49.66 -5.14
N CYS A 747 1.25 -50.43 -5.51
CA CYS A 747 2.65 -50.11 -5.23
C CYS A 747 3.32 -49.08 -6.19
N GLU A 748 2.93 -49.00 -7.47
CA GLU A 748 3.29 -47.92 -8.40
C GLU A 748 2.21 -47.72 -9.51
N GLY A 749 2.27 -46.62 -10.26
CA GLY A 749 1.51 -46.41 -11.51
C GLY A 749 0.18 -45.66 -11.36
N GLU A 750 -0.84 -46.04 -12.13
CA GLU A 750 -2.26 -45.69 -11.87
C GLU A 750 -3.06 -47.00 -11.70
N PRO A 751 -2.85 -47.76 -10.59
CA PRO A 751 -3.48 -49.05 -10.37
C PRO A 751 -4.94 -48.89 -9.94
N GLY A 752 -5.80 -48.56 -10.91
CA GLY A 752 -7.23 -48.33 -10.71
C GLY A 752 -7.58 -46.92 -10.18
N GLU A 753 -8.83 -46.77 -9.73
CA GLU A 753 -9.32 -45.53 -9.13
C GLU A 753 -8.61 -45.22 -7.80
N PRO A 754 -8.20 -43.97 -7.54
CA PRO A 754 -7.52 -43.61 -6.30
C PRO A 754 -8.47 -43.73 -5.09
N VAL A 755 -7.99 -44.37 -4.02
CA VAL A 755 -8.76 -44.62 -2.80
C VAL A 755 -9.10 -43.35 -2.02
N SER A 756 -8.30 -42.29 -2.17
CA SER A 756 -8.63 -40.95 -1.66
C SER A 756 -7.76 -39.87 -2.33
N TYR A 757 -7.99 -38.61 -1.96
CA TYR A 757 -7.18 -37.47 -2.39
C TYR A 757 -6.69 -36.68 -1.16
N ALA A 758 -5.46 -36.16 -1.25
CA ALA A 758 -4.92 -35.20 -0.30
C ALA A 758 -4.41 -33.96 -1.03
N TYR A 759 -4.42 -32.81 -0.35
CA TYR A 759 -3.98 -31.53 -0.91
C TYR A 759 -2.65 -31.12 -0.26
N SER A 760 -1.67 -30.67 -1.06
CA SER A 760 -0.40 -30.15 -0.54
C SER A 760 0.31 -29.23 -1.54
N ASN A 761 1.36 -28.52 -1.12
CA ASN A 761 2.15 -27.66 -2.00
C ASN A 761 3.17 -28.42 -2.88
N THR A 762 3.19 -29.76 -2.84
CA THR A 762 4.10 -30.60 -3.63
C THR A 762 3.29 -31.59 -4.46
N LYS A 763 3.49 -31.60 -5.79
CA LYS A 763 2.89 -32.63 -6.65
C LYS A 763 3.56 -33.98 -6.39
N LYS A 764 2.91 -34.83 -5.60
CA LYS A 764 3.35 -36.20 -5.29
C LYS A 764 2.13 -37.05 -4.94
N ASN A 765 1.73 -37.92 -5.88
CA ASN A 765 0.84 -39.03 -5.57
C ASN A 765 1.52 -39.97 -4.56
N THR A 766 0.73 -40.63 -3.72
CA THR A 766 1.23 -41.60 -2.74
C THR A 766 0.68 -42.98 -3.02
N TYR A 767 1.58 -43.97 -3.00
CA TYR A 767 1.31 -45.37 -3.27
C TYR A 767 1.24 -46.18 -1.97
N GLY A 768 0.62 -47.36 -2.05
CA GLY A 768 0.50 -48.28 -0.93
C GLY A 768 1.74 -49.18 -0.77
N ASP A 769 1.63 -50.15 0.13
CA ASP A 769 2.59 -51.24 0.24
C ASP A 769 2.56 -52.14 -1.02
N HIS A 770 3.57 -53.01 -1.18
CA HIS A 770 3.58 -54.03 -2.22
C HIS A 770 2.76 -55.27 -1.79
N PRO A 771 1.56 -55.56 -2.37
CA PRO A 771 0.83 -56.80 -2.12
C PRO A 771 1.56 -58.04 -2.67
N ASP A 772 1.44 -59.17 -1.97
CA ASP A 772 2.09 -60.46 -2.27
C ASP A 772 1.10 -61.60 -1.94
N ALA A 773 0.05 -61.72 -2.74
CA ALA A 773 -1.10 -62.57 -2.44
C ALA A 773 -0.87 -64.06 -2.75
N ASP A 774 0.01 -64.39 -3.69
CA ASP A 774 0.48 -65.76 -3.93
C ASP A 774 1.70 -66.15 -3.07
N ASN A 775 2.30 -65.15 -2.38
CA ASN A 775 3.43 -65.31 -1.45
C ASN A 775 4.74 -65.73 -2.17
N ASP A 776 4.87 -65.38 -3.46
CA ASP A 776 6.08 -65.50 -4.27
C ASP A 776 7.23 -64.62 -3.74
N GLY A 777 6.93 -63.47 -3.13
CA GLY A 777 7.94 -62.46 -2.78
C GLY A 777 8.11 -61.35 -3.82
N LYS A 778 7.06 -61.03 -4.59
CA LYS A 778 7.01 -59.95 -5.59
C LYS A 778 5.68 -59.19 -5.50
N CYS A 779 5.67 -57.90 -5.88
CA CYS A 779 4.44 -57.11 -5.90
C CYS A 779 3.48 -57.66 -6.97
N ASP A 780 2.26 -58.07 -6.59
CA ASP A 780 1.21 -58.46 -7.56
C ASP A 780 0.97 -57.36 -8.61
N ASP A 781 1.01 -56.08 -8.19
CA ASP A 781 0.72 -54.93 -9.05
C ASP A 781 1.88 -54.53 -10.00
N CYS A 782 3.15 -54.79 -9.65
CA CYS A 782 4.31 -54.29 -10.42
C CYS A 782 5.49 -55.26 -10.62
N GLY A 783 5.49 -56.44 -10.02
CA GLY A 783 6.53 -57.46 -10.15
C GLY A 783 7.85 -57.20 -9.39
N ALA A 784 7.99 -56.07 -8.70
CA ALA A 784 9.19 -55.76 -7.89
C ALA A 784 9.37 -56.73 -6.72
N ILE A 785 10.60 -57.15 -6.44
CA ILE A 785 10.94 -58.12 -5.37
C ILE A 785 10.81 -57.49 -3.99
N ILE A 786 10.04 -58.14 -3.10
CA ILE A 786 9.70 -57.65 -1.76
C ILE A 786 10.68 -58.21 -0.71
N ASP A 787 11.92 -57.73 -0.76
CA ASP A 787 12.93 -58.01 0.27
C ASP A 787 13.57 -56.74 0.88
N GLY A 788 13.28 -55.57 0.30
CA GLY A 788 13.79 -54.25 0.71
C GLY A 788 14.88 -53.68 -0.20
N ILE A 789 15.51 -54.48 -1.08
CA ILE A 789 16.54 -54.00 -2.02
C ILE A 789 16.39 -54.55 -3.45
N GLY A 790 15.59 -55.61 -3.66
CA GLY A 790 15.37 -56.24 -4.95
C GLY A 790 16.06 -57.60 -5.12
N ALA A 791 16.24 -58.39 -4.04
CA ALA A 791 16.91 -59.69 -4.09
C ALA A 791 16.06 -60.84 -3.50
N LYS A 792 15.90 -61.92 -4.25
CA LYS A 792 15.09 -63.09 -3.86
C LYS A 792 15.91 -64.38 -3.97
N LEU A 793 16.06 -65.12 -2.87
CA LEU A 793 16.60 -66.47 -2.90
C LEU A 793 15.70 -67.38 -3.77
N ALA A 794 16.31 -68.03 -4.75
CA ALA A 794 15.70 -69.04 -5.61
C ALA A 794 16.01 -70.48 -5.16
N GLY A 795 17.13 -70.70 -4.46
CA GLY A 795 17.48 -72.01 -3.92
C GLY A 795 18.94 -72.15 -3.50
N TYR A 796 19.33 -73.39 -3.17
CA TYR A 796 20.66 -73.76 -2.71
C TYR A 796 21.22 -74.94 -3.52
N SER A 797 22.54 -75.14 -3.49
CA SER A 797 23.19 -76.43 -3.81
C SER A 797 24.51 -76.56 -3.05
N LEU A 798 25.15 -77.75 -3.07
CA LEU A 798 26.52 -77.88 -2.56
C LEU A 798 27.51 -77.11 -3.44
N SER A 799 28.53 -76.54 -2.83
CA SER A 799 29.76 -76.13 -3.51
C SER A 799 30.80 -77.23 -3.33
N LEU A 800 31.39 -77.65 -4.45
CA LEU A 800 32.37 -78.75 -4.55
C LEU A 800 33.60 -78.34 -5.39
N THR A 801 33.68 -77.05 -5.76
CA THR A 801 34.74 -76.44 -6.58
C THR A 801 35.99 -76.05 -5.77
N GLY A 802 36.15 -76.67 -4.60
CA GLY A 802 37.09 -76.31 -3.55
C GLY A 802 36.90 -77.27 -2.37
N ASN A 803 36.48 -76.71 -1.23
CA ASN A 803 36.18 -77.49 -0.04
C ASN A 803 34.72 -77.96 -0.08
N ILE A 804 34.09 -78.08 1.08
CA ILE A 804 32.66 -78.38 1.17
C ILE A 804 31.96 -77.07 1.50
N GLY A 805 31.05 -76.63 0.63
CA GLY A 805 30.34 -75.36 0.79
C GLY A 805 28.88 -75.40 0.36
N VAL A 806 28.25 -74.22 0.35
CA VAL A 806 26.89 -74.00 -0.16
C VAL A 806 26.92 -72.91 -1.22
N ASN A 807 26.31 -73.18 -2.37
CA ASN A 807 25.95 -72.21 -3.39
C ASN A 807 24.56 -71.62 -3.09
N PHE A 808 24.47 -70.30 -2.97
CA PHE A 808 23.20 -69.57 -2.85
C PHE A 808 22.82 -69.01 -4.22
N TYR A 809 21.61 -69.28 -4.71
CA TYR A 809 21.11 -68.78 -5.99
C TYR A 809 20.09 -67.67 -5.77
N MET A 810 20.32 -66.49 -6.36
CA MET A 810 19.44 -65.32 -6.22
C MET A 810 18.82 -64.91 -7.56
N GLU A 811 17.52 -64.62 -7.60
CA GLU A 811 16.94 -63.66 -8.54
C GLU A 811 17.26 -62.25 -8.03
N LEU A 812 17.79 -61.38 -8.90
CA LEU A 812 18.15 -59.99 -8.56
C LEU A 812 17.42 -59.03 -9.51
N SER A 813 17.10 -57.83 -9.02
CA SER A 813 16.56 -56.75 -9.84
C SER A 813 17.63 -56.09 -10.73
N ASP A 814 17.22 -55.48 -11.84
CA ASP A 814 18.13 -54.73 -12.73
C ASP A 814 18.91 -53.63 -11.99
N GLN A 815 18.31 -53.05 -10.93
CA GLN A 815 18.98 -52.08 -10.06
C GLN A 815 20.17 -52.70 -9.30
N ILE A 816 20.00 -53.87 -8.69
CA ILE A 816 21.08 -54.56 -7.96
C ILE A 816 22.11 -55.16 -8.93
N ILE A 817 21.71 -55.53 -10.15
CA ILE A 817 22.61 -55.98 -11.22
C ILE A 817 23.47 -54.82 -11.76
N ALA A 818 22.91 -53.61 -11.84
CA ALA A 818 23.64 -52.40 -12.24
C ALA A 818 24.50 -51.79 -11.13
N ASP A 819 24.25 -52.12 -9.86
CA ASP A 819 25.02 -51.64 -8.72
C ASP A 819 26.35 -52.41 -8.58
N LYS A 820 27.41 -51.80 -9.11
CA LYS A 820 28.79 -52.27 -9.04
C LYS A 820 29.32 -52.55 -7.62
N ASP A 821 28.72 -51.90 -6.60
CA ASP A 821 29.17 -51.95 -5.20
C ASP A 821 28.28 -52.87 -4.33
N ALA A 822 27.24 -53.50 -4.92
CA ALA A 822 26.36 -54.47 -4.26
C ALA A 822 27.02 -55.85 -4.06
N TYR A 823 26.65 -56.56 -3.00
CA TYR A 823 27.28 -57.83 -2.60
C TYR A 823 26.38 -58.77 -1.79
N MET A 824 26.65 -60.07 -1.90
CA MET A 824 26.24 -61.06 -0.90
C MET A 824 27.25 -61.07 0.23
N GLN A 825 26.78 -60.94 1.48
CA GLN A 825 27.59 -61.14 2.67
C GLN A 825 27.28 -62.50 3.30
N PHE A 826 28.32 -63.27 3.60
CA PHE A 826 28.22 -64.46 4.43
C PHE A 826 28.83 -64.21 5.80
N THR A 827 28.15 -64.64 6.85
CA THR A 827 28.68 -64.70 8.22
C THR A 827 28.77 -66.16 8.63
N LEU A 828 29.99 -66.62 8.93
CA LEU A 828 30.31 -67.99 9.28
C LEU A 828 30.20 -68.24 10.80
N PRO A 829 30.06 -69.52 11.23
CA PRO A 829 29.84 -69.89 12.63
C PRO A 829 30.97 -69.49 13.60
N ASN A 830 32.18 -69.29 13.07
CA ASN A 830 33.38 -68.86 13.78
C ASN A 830 33.52 -67.33 13.87
N GLY A 831 32.56 -66.56 13.32
CA GLY A 831 32.55 -65.10 13.33
C GLY A 831 33.23 -64.45 12.12
N THR A 832 33.83 -65.24 11.22
CA THR A 832 34.38 -64.73 9.95
C THR A 832 33.24 -64.17 9.08
N VAL A 833 33.47 -63.01 8.47
CA VAL A 833 32.57 -62.41 7.49
C VAL A 833 33.29 -62.38 6.15
N THR A 834 32.68 -62.98 5.12
CA THR A 834 33.12 -62.87 3.73
C THR A 834 32.09 -62.10 2.91
N LYS A 835 32.53 -61.52 1.79
CA LYS A 835 31.69 -60.79 0.83
C LYS A 835 32.04 -61.28 -0.57
N VAL A 836 31.04 -61.37 -1.43
CA VAL A 836 31.16 -61.68 -2.85
C VAL A 836 30.33 -60.63 -3.60
N LEU A 837 30.97 -59.85 -4.48
CA LEU A 837 30.27 -58.80 -5.22
C LEU A 837 29.26 -59.41 -6.20
N VAL A 838 28.19 -58.68 -6.55
CA VAL A 838 27.26 -59.09 -7.62
C VAL A 838 27.99 -59.28 -8.96
N SER A 839 29.02 -58.46 -9.20
CA SER A 839 29.91 -58.53 -10.36
C SER A 839 30.88 -59.72 -10.36
N GLU A 840 31.05 -60.40 -9.23
CA GLU A 840 31.87 -61.63 -9.07
C GLU A 840 31.01 -62.90 -9.07
N ALA A 841 29.69 -62.76 -8.93
CA ALA A 841 28.75 -63.86 -8.86
C ALA A 841 28.61 -64.59 -10.22
N GLN A 842 28.47 -65.91 -10.17
CA GLN A 842 28.43 -66.73 -11.38
C GLN A 842 26.98 -66.85 -11.87
N THR A 843 26.70 -66.43 -13.10
CA THR A 843 25.36 -66.52 -13.67
C THR A 843 25.01 -67.96 -14.07
N ASN A 844 23.80 -68.39 -13.73
CA ASN A 844 23.24 -69.70 -14.10
C ASN A 844 21.86 -69.51 -14.74
N THR A 845 21.70 -70.03 -15.96
CA THR A 845 20.44 -70.04 -16.73
C THR A 845 19.96 -71.48 -17.04
N THR A 846 20.61 -72.51 -16.48
CA THR A 846 20.25 -73.92 -16.75
C THR A 846 19.12 -74.43 -15.86
N ILE A 847 18.83 -73.74 -14.75
CA ILE A 847 17.70 -74.03 -13.85
C ILE A 847 16.36 -73.65 -14.52
N ASN A 848 16.32 -72.52 -15.22
CA ASN A 848 15.22 -72.11 -16.11
C ASN A 848 15.80 -71.20 -17.21
N ALA A 849 15.61 -71.57 -18.47
CA ALA A 849 16.17 -70.85 -19.61
C ALA A 849 15.67 -69.40 -19.78
N GLU A 850 14.54 -69.05 -19.15
CA GLU A 850 13.95 -67.71 -19.18
C GLU A 850 14.41 -66.83 -18.00
N LYS A 851 15.24 -67.34 -17.07
CA LYS A 851 15.70 -66.61 -15.87
C LYS A 851 17.21 -66.75 -15.65
N THR A 852 17.85 -65.64 -15.27
CA THR A 852 19.25 -65.61 -14.82
C THR A 852 19.30 -65.61 -13.30
N TYR A 853 19.90 -66.65 -12.73
CA TYR A 853 20.18 -66.76 -11.30
C TYR A 853 21.65 -66.42 -11.02
N TYR A 854 21.89 -65.62 -9.99
CA TYR A 854 23.24 -65.26 -9.55
C TYR A 854 23.68 -66.23 -8.45
N ARG A 855 24.73 -67.02 -8.72
CA ARG A 855 25.29 -68.02 -7.81
C ARG A 855 26.42 -67.42 -6.97
N PHE A 856 26.23 -67.40 -5.67
CA PHE A 856 27.20 -66.98 -4.67
C PHE A 856 27.69 -68.19 -3.87
N PRO A 857 28.95 -68.66 -4.06
CA PRO A 857 29.50 -69.77 -3.30
C PRO A 857 29.95 -69.33 -1.89
N CYS A 858 29.75 -70.20 -0.91
CA CYS A 858 30.22 -70.03 0.46
C CYS A 858 30.86 -71.34 0.96
N GLU A 859 32.19 -71.36 1.05
CA GLU A 859 32.98 -72.50 1.51
C GLU A 859 33.07 -72.55 3.04
N VAL A 860 33.04 -73.75 3.63
CA VAL A 860 33.27 -73.96 5.08
C VAL A 860 34.27 -75.09 5.34
N ALA A 861 34.89 -75.09 6.52
CA ALA A 861 35.70 -76.23 6.95
C ALA A 861 34.80 -77.44 7.25
N SER A 862 35.30 -78.66 7.02
CA SER A 862 34.50 -79.89 7.16
C SER A 862 33.93 -80.11 8.57
N TYR A 863 34.58 -79.59 9.61
CA TYR A 863 34.07 -79.65 10.99
C TYR A 863 32.97 -78.61 11.31
N GLU A 864 32.66 -77.69 10.39
CA GLU A 864 31.64 -76.64 10.55
C GLU A 864 30.34 -76.94 9.80
N MET A 865 30.24 -78.09 9.10
CA MET A 865 29.16 -78.33 8.13
C MET A 865 27.72 -78.41 8.69
N THR A 866 27.55 -78.58 10.01
CA THR A 866 26.22 -78.58 10.68
C THR A 866 25.83 -77.22 11.27
N ARG A 867 26.58 -76.16 10.97
CA ARG A 867 26.49 -74.87 11.66
C ARG A 867 25.99 -73.76 10.72
N ASP A 868 25.19 -72.83 11.26
CA ASP A 868 24.63 -71.68 10.55
C ASP A 868 25.63 -70.93 9.64
N ILE A 869 25.45 -71.04 8.33
CA ILE A 869 25.91 -70.03 7.36
C ILE A 869 24.79 -68.99 7.24
N LYS A 870 25.10 -67.72 7.49
CA LYS A 870 24.13 -66.61 7.39
C LYS A 870 24.44 -65.75 6.18
N ALA A 871 23.59 -65.83 5.16
CA ALA A 871 23.69 -65.07 3.92
C ALA A 871 22.74 -63.87 3.92
N GLN A 872 23.18 -62.72 3.45
CA GLN A 872 22.34 -61.53 3.29
C GLN A 872 22.89 -60.64 2.17
N MET A 873 22.02 -60.22 1.24
CA MET A 873 22.35 -59.27 0.17
C MET A 873 22.38 -57.83 0.68
N PHE A 874 23.24 -57.00 0.09
CA PHE A 874 23.37 -55.57 0.35
C PHE A 874 23.50 -54.78 -0.96
N ASP A 875 22.96 -53.56 -0.99
CA ASP A 875 23.24 -52.57 -2.04
C ASP A 875 24.54 -51.78 -1.73
N GLY A 876 25.01 -50.99 -2.69
CA GLY A 876 26.19 -50.12 -2.56
C GLY A 876 26.01 -48.97 -1.56
N ASN A 877 24.79 -48.67 -1.13
CA ASN A 877 24.49 -47.69 -0.08
C ASN A 877 24.54 -48.30 1.34
N GLY A 878 24.57 -49.63 1.46
CA GLY A 878 24.55 -50.36 2.72
C GLY A 878 23.16 -50.76 3.22
N ASN A 879 22.11 -50.58 2.42
CA ASN A 879 20.79 -51.18 2.68
C ASN A 879 20.89 -52.70 2.57
N CYS A 880 20.11 -53.44 3.36
CA CYS A 880 20.22 -54.90 3.44
C CYS A 880 18.90 -55.61 3.14
N GLY A 881 18.98 -56.63 2.30
CA GLY A 881 17.88 -57.49 1.93
C GLY A 881 17.53 -58.54 2.98
N LYS A 882 16.70 -59.51 2.60
CA LYS A 882 16.31 -60.63 3.49
C LYS A 882 17.53 -61.46 3.91
N LYS A 883 17.56 -61.86 5.19
CA LYS A 883 18.61 -62.73 5.75
C LYS A 883 18.18 -64.19 5.68
N TYR A 884 19.05 -65.02 5.14
CA TYR A 884 18.88 -66.47 5.01
C TYR A 884 19.86 -67.18 5.96
N THR A 885 19.42 -68.26 6.58
CA THR A 885 20.27 -69.12 7.42
C THR A 885 20.15 -70.55 6.88
N TYR A 886 21.28 -71.21 6.66
CA TYR A 886 21.34 -72.55 6.06
C TYR A 886 22.65 -73.25 6.45
N THR A 887 22.70 -74.57 6.35
CA THR A 887 23.93 -75.36 6.59
C THR A 887 24.24 -76.29 5.42
N VAL A 888 25.48 -76.79 5.35
CA VAL A 888 25.85 -77.86 4.40
C VAL A 888 25.06 -79.13 4.69
N ARG A 889 24.86 -79.45 5.97
CA ARG A 889 24.06 -80.59 6.44
C ARG A 889 22.62 -80.52 5.90
N ASP A 890 22.01 -79.35 5.83
CA ASP A 890 20.62 -79.16 5.37
C ASP A 890 20.44 -79.65 3.92
N TYR A 891 21.39 -79.35 3.03
CA TYR A 891 21.34 -79.82 1.64
C TYR A 891 21.71 -81.30 1.50
N ALA A 892 22.66 -81.79 2.31
CA ALA A 892 22.99 -83.20 2.37
C ALA A 892 21.79 -84.05 2.83
N GLN A 893 21.05 -83.58 3.84
CA GLN A 893 19.79 -84.18 4.28
C GLN A 893 18.72 -84.11 3.19
N TYR A 894 18.55 -82.96 2.53
CA TYR A 894 17.63 -82.82 1.39
C TYR A 894 17.92 -83.83 0.27
N ILE A 895 19.20 -84.04 -0.09
CA ILE A 895 19.59 -85.07 -1.07
C ILE A 895 19.18 -86.47 -0.61
N ILE A 896 19.42 -86.81 0.67
CA ILE A 896 19.10 -88.13 1.25
C ILE A 896 17.58 -88.37 1.27
N GLU A 897 16.80 -87.39 1.74
CA GLU A 897 15.34 -87.45 1.76
C GLU A 897 14.73 -87.56 0.35
N ASN A 898 15.38 -86.98 -0.66
CA ASN A 898 14.99 -87.04 -2.07
C ASN A 898 15.84 -88.04 -2.88
N GLY A 899 16.40 -89.07 -2.24
CA GLY A 899 17.42 -89.95 -2.83
C GLY A 899 17.02 -90.70 -4.11
N SER A 900 15.73 -90.77 -4.45
CA SER A 900 15.23 -91.27 -5.74
C SER A 900 15.55 -90.35 -6.93
N LEU A 901 15.76 -89.06 -6.70
CA LEU A 901 16.20 -88.07 -7.70
C LEU A 901 17.74 -87.97 -7.80
N TYR A 902 18.44 -88.38 -6.74
CA TYR A 902 19.88 -88.14 -6.54
C TYR A 902 20.69 -89.43 -6.37
N VAL A 903 20.22 -90.55 -6.93
CA VAL A 903 20.77 -91.92 -6.71
C VAL A 903 22.29 -91.99 -6.86
N GLU A 904 22.86 -91.32 -7.86
CA GLU A 904 24.30 -91.32 -8.14
C GLU A 904 25.12 -90.51 -7.11
N ALA A 905 24.50 -89.52 -6.44
CA ALA A 905 25.15 -88.64 -5.46
C ALA A 905 25.08 -89.17 -4.02
N ILE A 906 24.14 -90.07 -3.69
CA ILE A 906 23.95 -90.60 -2.33
C ILE A 906 25.22 -91.18 -1.69
N PRO A 907 26.04 -92.02 -2.37
CA PRO A 907 27.27 -92.57 -1.78
C PRO A 907 28.32 -91.50 -1.42
N PHE A 908 28.40 -90.45 -2.24
CA PHE A 908 29.25 -89.29 -2.00
C PHE A 908 28.75 -88.44 -0.83
N VAL A 909 27.45 -88.17 -0.75
CA VAL A 909 26.88 -87.37 0.34
C VAL A 909 27.04 -88.08 1.70
N LEU A 910 26.84 -89.40 1.75
CA LEU A 910 27.07 -90.17 2.98
C LEU A 910 28.53 -90.11 3.44
N THR A 911 29.49 -90.37 2.54
CA THR A 911 30.92 -90.30 2.89
C THR A 911 31.40 -88.87 3.19
N MET A 912 30.80 -87.85 2.59
CA MET A 912 31.00 -86.44 2.94
C MET A 912 30.55 -86.13 4.37
N LEU A 913 29.37 -86.63 4.77
CA LEU A 913 28.87 -86.48 6.15
C LEU A 913 29.72 -87.25 7.16
N ASP A 914 30.21 -88.45 6.81
CA ASP A 914 31.12 -89.22 7.66
C ASP A 914 32.47 -88.52 7.83
N TYR A 915 33.03 -87.94 6.77
CA TYR A 915 34.22 -87.08 6.83
C TYR A 915 33.99 -85.87 7.76
N GLY A 916 32.86 -85.17 7.61
CA GLY A 916 32.46 -84.08 8.50
C GLY A 916 32.38 -84.51 9.97
N ALA A 917 31.69 -85.61 10.25
CA ALA A 917 31.55 -86.17 11.60
C ALA A 917 32.89 -86.57 12.25
N CYS A 918 33.83 -87.09 11.46
CA CYS A 918 35.18 -87.38 11.97
C CYS A 918 36.00 -86.10 12.18
N SER A 919 35.82 -85.09 11.32
CA SER A 919 36.48 -83.78 11.44
C SER A 919 36.00 -83.03 12.70
N GLN A 920 34.70 -83.06 12.97
CA GLN A 920 34.07 -82.56 14.21
C GLN A 920 34.68 -83.21 15.47
N LYS A 921 34.87 -84.54 15.48
CA LYS A 921 35.52 -85.26 16.59
C LYS A 921 36.98 -84.82 16.76
N TYR A 922 37.80 -84.91 15.71
CA TYR A 922 39.22 -84.62 15.78
C TYR A 922 39.51 -83.17 16.19
N PHE A 923 38.83 -82.19 15.60
CA PHE A 923 38.97 -80.77 15.97
C PHE A 923 38.17 -80.37 17.22
N LYS A 924 37.36 -81.28 17.77
CA LYS A 924 36.58 -81.12 19.02
C LYS A 924 35.57 -79.96 18.93
N VAL A 925 34.89 -79.88 17.78
CA VAL A 925 33.86 -78.88 17.46
C VAL A 925 32.53 -79.58 17.18
N ALA A 926 31.44 -79.10 17.77
CA ALA A 926 30.06 -79.59 17.54
C ALA A 926 29.87 -81.12 17.72
N VAL A 927 30.61 -81.74 18.65
CA VAL A 927 30.64 -83.21 18.83
C VAL A 927 29.30 -83.84 19.25
N ASP A 928 28.37 -83.06 19.79
CA ASP A 928 27.00 -83.51 20.15
C ASP A 928 26.04 -83.52 18.94
N ASP A 929 26.45 -82.89 17.83
CA ASP A 929 25.72 -82.74 16.56
C ASP A 929 26.63 -83.13 15.39
N LEU A 930 27.02 -84.40 15.36
CA LEU A 930 27.82 -84.97 14.27
C LEU A 930 27.04 -84.94 12.95
N ALA A 931 27.69 -84.58 11.85
CA ALA A 931 27.05 -84.39 10.55
C ALA A 931 26.29 -85.61 10.04
N ASN A 932 26.83 -86.82 10.26
CA ASN A 932 26.21 -88.09 9.86
C ASN A 932 25.14 -88.61 10.85
N LYS A 933 25.01 -88.02 12.04
CA LYS A 933 24.04 -88.41 13.09
C LYS A 933 22.64 -88.52 12.52
N GLU A 934 21.99 -89.66 12.71
CA GLU A 934 20.63 -89.98 12.23
C GLU A 934 20.45 -89.99 10.69
N LEU A 935 21.47 -89.58 9.90
CA LEU A 935 21.46 -89.57 8.43
C LEU A 935 22.22 -90.77 7.83
N ASN A 936 23.27 -91.28 8.50
CA ASN A 936 23.94 -92.53 8.13
C ASN A 936 23.62 -93.63 9.18
N PRO A 937 22.71 -94.57 8.89
CA PRO A 937 22.26 -95.55 9.88
C PRO A 937 23.25 -96.68 10.17
N SER A 938 24.36 -96.82 9.42
CA SER A 938 25.38 -97.83 9.73
C SER A 938 26.27 -97.43 10.92
N ASN A 939 26.57 -96.12 11.05
CA ASN A 939 27.70 -95.60 11.84
C ASN A 939 29.07 -96.25 11.53
N ASP A 940 29.17 -96.99 10.43
CA ASP A 940 30.26 -97.91 10.16
C ASP A 940 31.18 -97.35 9.07
N ILE A 941 32.36 -96.88 9.49
CA ILE A 941 33.42 -96.36 8.61
C ILE A 941 34.25 -97.54 8.07
N SER A 942 33.58 -98.62 7.66
CA SER A 942 34.21 -99.88 7.30
C SER A 942 34.65 -99.93 5.85
N GLY A 943 35.75 -100.65 5.62
CA GLY A 943 36.04 -101.20 4.30
C GLY A 943 36.24 -100.18 3.18
N MET A 944 36.94 -99.08 3.43
CA MET A 944 37.73 -98.52 2.33
C MET A 944 38.76 -99.58 1.94
N ASP A 945 38.76 -99.97 0.67
CA ASP A 945 39.57 -101.08 0.19
C ASP A 945 41.07 -100.78 0.35
N SER A 946 41.84 -101.73 0.89
CA SER A 946 43.30 -101.58 1.04
C SER A 946 43.95 -101.33 -0.33
N ASP A 947 43.44 -102.02 -1.33
CA ASP A 947 44.00 -102.12 -2.67
C ASP A 947 43.87 -100.79 -3.44
N TYR A 948 42.93 -99.90 -3.06
CA TYR A 948 42.88 -98.52 -3.58
C TYR A 948 43.98 -97.63 -2.98
N MET A 949 44.36 -97.86 -1.71
CA MET A 949 45.35 -97.01 -1.05
C MET A 949 46.76 -97.26 -1.58
N ASP A 950 47.10 -98.50 -1.95
CA ASP A 950 48.43 -98.86 -2.46
C ASP A 950 48.86 -98.08 -3.72
N ASP A 951 47.92 -97.61 -4.54
CA ASP A 951 48.19 -96.72 -5.68
C ASP A 951 48.81 -95.35 -5.26
N PHE A 952 48.67 -94.95 -4.00
CA PHE A 952 49.15 -93.68 -3.45
C PHE A 952 50.45 -93.82 -2.61
N ALA A 953 51.17 -94.94 -2.75
CA ALA A 953 52.47 -95.15 -2.14
C ALA A 953 53.53 -94.15 -2.68
N ALA A 954 53.78 -93.09 -1.89
CA ALA A 954 54.65 -91.98 -2.28
C ALA A 954 56.10 -92.41 -2.59
N LYS A 955 56.60 -92.01 -3.77
CA LYS A 955 58.02 -92.18 -4.12
C LYS A 955 58.82 -91.03 -3.55
N LYS A 956 59.74 -91.34 -2.63
CA LYS A 956 60.69 -90.37 -2.11
C LYS A 956 61.65 -89.95 -3.21
N ALA A 957 61.67 -88.66 -3.54
CA ALA A 957 62.63 -88.09 -4.48
C ALA A 957 63.80 -87.46 -3.71
N GLU A 958 65.01 -87.77 -4.18
CA GLU A 958 66.29 -87.35 -3.60
C GLU A 958 67.23 -86.94 -4.75
N ASP A 959 68.06 -85.94 -4.51
CA ASP A 959 69.13 -85.50 -5.40
C ASP A 959 70.41 -85.29 -4.58
N ASP A 960 71.54 -85.74 -5.10
CA ASP A 960 72.81 -85.74 -4.37
C ASP A 960 73.30 -84.33 -4.04
N VAL A 961 72.95 -83.32 -4.84
CA VAL A 961 73.31 -81.91 -4.66
C VAL A 961 72.22 -81.19 -3.87
N LEU A 962 70.95 -81.30 -4.29
CA LEU A 962 69.85 -80.48 -3.80
C LEU A 962 69.25 -80.96 -2.48
N GLY A 963 69.32 -82.25 -2.13
CA GLY A 963 68.68 -82.80 -0.93
C GLY A 963 67.46 -83.66 -1.25
N GLN A 964 66.41 -83.60 -0.44
CA GLN A 964 65.29 -84.56 -0.52
C GLN A 964 63.93 -83.96 -0.18
N PHE A 965 62.85 -84.56 -0.68
CA PHE A 965 61.54 -84.43 -0.04
C PHE A 965 61.45 -85.43 1.13
N ALA A 966 61.23 -84.91 2.34
CA ALA A 966 61.33 -85.65 3.59
C ALA A 966 59.99 -86.18 4.13
N GLY A 967 58.85 -85.70 3.61
CA GLY A 967 57.51 -86.17 3.96
C GLY A 967 56.41 -85.16 3.71
N PHE A 968 55.20 -85.47 4.22
CA PHE A 968 53.98 -84.70 3.99
C PHE A 968 53.27 -84.32 5.29
N SER A 969 52.44 -83.28 5.24
CA SER A 969 51.35 -83.06 6.19
C SER A 969 50.14 -82.43 5.48
N MET A 970 48.95 -82.59 6.04
CA MET A 970 47.72 -82.03 5.46
C MET A 970 47.03 -81.11 6.46
N VAL A 971 46.53 -79.95 5.98
CA VAL A 971 45.71 -79.04 6.77
C VAL A 971 44.25 -79.25 6.39
N LEU A 972 43.43 -79.63 7.38
CA LEU A 972 41.98 -79.81 7.24
C LEU A 972 41.15 -78.85 8.13
N LYS A 973 41.82 -77.88 8.79
CA LYS A 973 41.16 -76.90 9.68
C LYS A 973 40.72 -75.61 8.95
N SER A 974 40.88 -75.58 7.65
CA SER A 974 40.68 -74.43 6.76
C SER A 974 40.34 -75.00 5.38
N GLU A 975 40.80 -74.37 4.31
CA GLU A 975 40.90 -75.07 3.03
C GLU A 975 41.84 -76.28 3.11
N THR A 976 41.59 -77.26 2.23
CA THR A 976 42.35 -78.51 2.14
C THR A 976 43.71 -78.24 1.51
N THR A 977 44.76 -78.25 2.32
CA THR A 977 46.13 -77.90 1.88
C THR A 977 47.09 -79.06 2.12
N LEU A 978 47.80 -79.48 1.05
CA LEU A 978 48.93 -80.40 1.14
C LEU A 978 50.23 -79.61 1.35
N ASN A 979 50.97 -79.96 2.40
CA ASN A 979 52.27 -79.40 2.73
C ASN A 979 53.36 -80.47 2.52
N ILE A 980 54.37 -80.15 1.71
CA ILE A 980 55.50 -81.03 1.42
C ILE A 980 56.77 -80.46 2.04
N PHE A 981 57.46 -81.27 2.84
CA PHE A 981 58.68 -80.87 3.52
C PHE A 981 59.89 -81.13 2.61
N TYR A 982 60.48 -80.08 2.05
CA TYR A 982 61.79 -80.15 1.41
C TYR A 982 62.90 -79.97 2.46
N GLU A 983 63.89 -80.86 2.42
CA GLU A 983 65.10 -80.82 3.25
C GLU A 983 66.32 -80.59 2.34
N PRO A 984 66.94 -79.39 2.40
CA PRO A 984 68.11 -79.08 1.58
C PRO A 984 69.35 -79.84 2.05
N LYS A 985 70.25 -80.17 1.12
CA LYS A 985 71.56 -80.75 1.44
C LYS A 985 72.38 -79.80 2.32
N GLU A 986 73.21 -80.37 3.20
CA GLU A 986 74.12 -79.59 4.05
C GLU A 986 75.04 -78.70 3.20
N GLY A 987 75.05 -77.39 3.48
CA GLY A 987 75.85 -76.40 2.77
C GLY A 987 75.17 -75.69 1.60
N ILE A 988 73.93 -76.06 1.21
CA ILE A 988 73.22 -75.38 0.13
C ILE A 988 72.71 -73.98 0.53
N ASP A 989 72.81 -73.03 -0.42
CA ASP A 989 72.22 -71.70 -0.29
C ASP A 989 70.82 -71.68 -0.92
N VAL A 990 69.81 -71.95 -0.09
CA VAL A 990 68.40 -72.01 -0.49
C VAL A 990 67.88 -70.71 -1.11
N SER A 991 68.55 -69.56 -0.91
CA SER A 991 68.15 -68.29 -1.55
C SER A 991 68.40 -68.27 -3.06
N LYS A 992 69.09 -69.27 -3.61
CA LYS A 992 69.35 -69.45 -5.05
C LYS A 992 68.48 -70.53 -5.70
N LEU A 993 67.53 -71.12 -4.96
CA LEU A 993 66.67 -72.20 -5.47
C LEU A 993 65.31 -71.64 -5.91
N THR A 994 64.86 -72.02 -7.10
CA THR A 994 63.48 -71.78 -7.56
C THR A 994 62.61 -72.98 -7.17
N PHE A 995 61.41 -72.69 -6.67
CA PHE A 995 60.42 -73.67 -6.22
C PHE A 995 59.16 -73.54 -7.07
N SER A 996 58.62 -74.64 -7.60
CA SER A 996 57.40 -74.61 -8.41
C SER A 996 56.51 -75.83 -8.25
N VAL A 997 55.23 -75.66 -8.57
CA VAL A 997 54.21 -76.72 -8.65
C VAL A 997 53.53 -76.64 -10.01
N ASP A 998 53.54 -77.72 -10.78
CA ASP A 998 53.13 -77.74 -12.20
C ASP A 998 53.80 -76.64 -13.04
N GLY A 999 55.04 -76.25 -12.69
CA GLY A 999 55.78 -75.16 -13.33
C GLY A 999 55.38 -73.73 -12.90
N LYS A 1000 54.35 -73.56 -12.07
CA LYS A 1000 54.02 -72.26 -11.44
C LYS A 1000 54.92 -72.03 -10.22
N GLU A 1001 55.65 -70.92 -10.19
CA GLU A 1001 56.54 -70.57 -9.07
C GLU A 1001 55.76 -70.33 -7.76
N ILE A 1002 56.32 -70.81 -6.64
CA ILE A 1002 55.77 -70.66 -5.29
C ILE A 1002 56.87 -70.24 -4.29
N THR A 1003 56.49 -69.61 -3.17
CA THR A 1003 57.43 -69.25 -2.10
C THR A 1003 57.28 -70.22 -0.92
N PRO A 1004 58.29 -71.04 -0.58
CA PRO A 1004 58.18 -72.01 0.50
C PRO A 1004 58.39 -71.40 1.89
N VAL A 1005 57.70 -71.95 2.91
CA VAL A 1005 57.77 -71.47 4.30
C VAL A 1005 58.79 -72.27 5.10
N LYS A 1006 59.88 -71.62 5.56
CA LYS A 1006 60.90 -72.28 6.39
C LYS A 1006 60.37 -72.64 7.79
N ARG A 1007 60.54 -73.90 8.21
CA ARG A 1007 60.32 -74.36 9.60
C ARG A 1007 61.42 -75.33 10.03
N GLY A 1008 62.27 -74.89 10.96
CA GLY A 1008 63.42 -75.69 11.42
C GLY A 1008 64.43 -75.91 10.29
N GLN A 1009 64.79 -77.16 10.04
CA GLN A 1009 65.65 -77.56 8.91
C GLN A 1009 64.89 -77.64 7.57
N TYR A 1010 63.56 -77.71 7.60
CA TYR A 1010 62.73 -77.91 6.41
C TYR A 1010 62.23 -76.59 5.81
N TYR A 1011 61.91 -76.65 4.51
CA TYR A 1011 61.16 -75.64 3.78
C TYR A 1011 59.87 -76.29 3.28
N ILE A 1012 58.72 -75.68 3.60
CA ILE A 1012 57.41 -76.24 3.31
C ILE A 1012 56.89 -75.66 1.99
N LEU A 1013 56.65 -76.54 1.02
CA LEU A 1013 55.94 -76.22 -0.22
C LEU A 1013 54.46 -76.52 0.01
N SER A 1014 53.58 -75.54 -0.20
CA SER A 1014 52.14 -75.67 0.07
C SER A 1014 51.34 -75.66 -1.24
N LEU A 1015 50.46 -76.65 -1.38
CA LEU A 1015 49.42 -76.71 -2.40
C LEU A 1015 48.08 -76.50 -1.70
N GLU A 1016 47.55 -75.29 -1.80
CA GLU A 1016 46.36 -74.80 -1.11
C GLU A 1016 45.09 -75.00 -1.95
N ASN A 1017 43.93 -75.04 -1.28
CA ASN A 1017 42.59 -75.16 -1.87
C ASN A 1017 42.40 -76.34 -2.85
N ILE A 1018 42.89 -77.53 -2.46
CA ILE A 1018 42.76 -78.73 -3.28
C ILE A 1018 41.28 -79.15 -3.36
N ARG A 1019 40.73 -79.18 -4.57
CA ARG A 1019 39.31 -79.51 -4.81
C ARG A 1019 39.00 -80.97 -4.51
N ALA A 1020 37.73 -81.26 -4.21
CA ALA A 1020 37.22 -82.63 -4.06
C ALA A 1020 37.58 -83.57 -5.23
N ASN A 1021 37.55 -83.08 -6.48
CA ASN A 1021 37.95 -83.82 -7.68
C ASN A 1021 39.44 -83.71 -8.06
N GLU A 1022 40.24 -83.04 -7.24
CA GLU A 1022 41.69 -82.87 -7.40
C GLU A 1022 42.51 -83.57 -6.30
N LEU A 1023 41.86 -84.15 -5.28
CA LEU A 1023 42.52 -84.84 -4.14
C LEU A 1023 43.50 -85.97 -4.58
N GLU A 1024 43.11 -86.74 -5.59
CA GLU A 1024 43.94 -87.81 -6.17
C GLU A 1024 44.97 -87.29 -7.19
N ASN A 1025 44.76 -86.10 -7.75
CA ASN A 1025 45.55 -85.60 -8.87
C ASN A 1025 46.96 -85.22 -8.42
N SER A 1026 47.95 -86.00 -8.86
CA SER A 1026 49.35 -85.70 -8.57
C SER A 1026 49.79 -84.40 -9.23
N LYS A 1027 50.54 -83.60 -8.46
CA LYS A 1027 51.13 -82.33 -8.84
C LYS A 1027 52.65 -82.45 -8.83
N THR A 1028 53.31 -81.88 -9.83
CA THR A 1028 54.77 -82.00 -9.98
C THR A 1028 55.44 -80.88 -9.20
N PHE A 1029 55.97 -81.20 -8.01
CA PHE A 1029 56.74 -80.28 -7.19
C PHE A 1029 58.20 -80.31 -7.61
N THR A 1030 58.78 -79.14 -7.89
CA THR A 1030 60.14 -79.03 -8.42
C THR A 1030 60.98 -78.02 -7.65
N VAL A 1031 62.24 -78.37 -7.39
CA VAL A 1031 63.28 -77.51 -6.81
C VAL A 1031 64.49 -77.54 -7.74
N THR A 1032 65.02 -76.38 -8.12
CA THR A 1032 66.19 -76.29 -9.03
C THR A 1032 67.09 -75.10 -8.70
N ASP A 1033 68.40 -75.26 -8.94
CA ASP A 1033 69.40 -74.18 -8.93
C ASP A 1033 69.72 -73.65 -10.35
N GLY A 1034 68.96 -74.09 -11.36
CA GLY A 1034 69.18 -73.82 -12.78
C GLY A 1034 70.13 -74.79 -13.49
N THR A 1035 70.76 -75.72 -12.77
CA THR A 1035 71.67 -76.76 -13.31
C THR A 1035 71.23 -78.18 -12.91
N ASN A 1036 70.88 -78.35 -11.63
CA ASN A 1036 70.36 -79.57 -11.01
C ASN A 1036 68.85 -79.41 -10.78
N THR A 1037 68.09 -80.52 -10.77
CA THR A 1037 66.63 -80.49 -10.61
C THR A 1037 66.13 -81.67 -9.81
N LEU A 1038 65.65 -81.39 -8.60
CA LEU A 1038 64.89 -82.33 -7.76
C LEU A 1038 63.41 -82.16 -8.12
N SER A 1039 62.72 -83.25 -8.46
CA SER A 1039 61.29 -83.21 -8.82
C SER A 1039 60.57 -84.46 -8.32
N GLY A 1040 59.30 -84.31 -7.93
CA GLY A 1040 58.46 -85.40 -7.45
C GLY A 1040 56.97 -85.10 -7.60
N ASP A 1041 56.21 -86.12 -7.97
CA ASP A 1041 54.77 -86.05 -8.20
C ASP A 1041 54.01 -86.46 -6.94
N TYR A 1042 53.18 -85.57 -6.39
CA TYR A 1042 52.54 -85.75 -5.08
C TYR A 1042 51.07 -85.26 -5.07
N CYS A 1043 50.19 -85.97 -4.35
CA CYS A 1043 48.78 -85.58 -4.14
C CYS A 1043 48.35 -85.76 -2.68
N ALA A 1044 47.16 -85.27 -2.31
CA ALA A 1044 46.66 -85.30 -0.93
C ALA A 1044 46.55 -86.73 -0.37
N MET A 1045 46.15 -87.67 -1.23
CA MET A 1045 46.01 -89.09 -0.88
C MET A 1045 47.32 -89.76 -0.44
N MET A 1046 48.49 -89.22 -0.80
CA MET A 1046 49.78 -89.75 -0.35
C MET A 1046 50.05 -89.53 1.14
N TYR A 1047 49.55 -88.42 1.71
CA TYR A 1047 49.55 -88.24 3.17
C TYR A 1047 48.56 -89.20 3.84
N CYS A 1048 47.42 -89.46 3.20
CA CYS A 1048 46.45 -90.45 3.69
C CYS A 1048 47.08 -91.86 3.74
N TYR A 1049 47.75 -92.29 2.67
CA TYR A 1049 48.52 -93.53 2.65
C TYR A 1049 49.55 -93.60 3.79
N GLN A 1050 50.33 -92.53 4.00
CA GLN A 1050 51.33 -92.44 5.08
C GLN A 1050 50.72 -92.61 6.48
N VAL A 1051 49.53 -92.06 6.74
CA VAL A 1051 48.86 -92.18 8.05
C VAL A 1051 48.26 -93.57 8.25
N LEU A 1052 47.68 -94.18 7.20
CA LEU A 1052 47.01 -95.48 7.28
C LEU A 1052 47.97 -96.68 7.33
N HIS A 1053 49.19 -96.55 6.78
CA HIS A 1053 50.21 -97.61 6.74
C HIS A 1053 51.32 -97.45 7.80
N ALA A 1054 51.20 -96.47 8.70
CA ALA A 1054 52.09 -96.35 9.84
C ALA A 1054 51.85 -97.46 10.86
N ALA A 1055 52.87 -97.76 11.68
CA ALA A 1055 52.73 -98.73 12.76
C ALA A 1055 51.67 -98.29 13.79
N GLU A 1056 50.95 -99.25 14.37
CA GLU A 1056 49.90 -99.01 15.37
C GLU A 1056 50.43 -98.13 16.52
N GLY A 1057 49.69 -97.06 16.85
CA GLY A 1057 50.10 -96.05 17.84
C GLY A 1057 51.07 -94.96 17.35
N THR A 1058 51.42 -94.90 16.05
CA THR A 1058 52.23 -93.79 15.49
C THR A 1058 51.46 -92.47 15.40
N TYR A 1059 50.14 -92.54 15.20
CA TYR A 1059 49.22 -91.39 15.10
C TYR A 1059 48.04 -91.59 16.06
N GLU A 1060 47.37 -90.50 16.46
CA GLU A 1060 46.17 -90.56 17.30
C GLU A 1060 44.99 -91.23 16.57
N ASP A 1061 44.19 -92.03 17.26
CA ASP A 1061 43.07 -92.79 16.68
C ASP A 1061 42.04 -91.89 15.98
N ASP A 1062 41.79 -90.68 16.52
CA ASP A 1062 40.90 -89.68 15.91
C ASP A 1062 41.46 -89.19 14.55
N LEU A 1063 42.79 -89.04 14.41
CA LEU A 1063 43.43 -88.66 13.15
C LEU A 1063 43.38 -89.81 12.13
N VAL A 1064 43.66 -91.05 12.57
CA VAL A 1064 43.54 -92.25 11.71
C VAL A 1064 42.09 -92.40 11.21
N THR A 1065 41.11 -92.16 12.08
CA THR A 1065 39.68 -92.22 11.74
C THR A 1065 39.27 -91.08 10.79
N LEU A 1066 39.74 -89.85 11.03
CA LEU A 1066 39.56 -88.71 10.12
C LEU A 1066 40.11 -89.00 8.72
N VAL A 1067 41.33 -89.53 8.64
CA VAL A 1067 41.96 -89.86 7.36
C VAL A 1067 41.20 -90.96 6.61
N LYS A 1068 40.70 -92.00 7.30
CA LYS A 1068 39.83 -93.03 6.69
C LYS A 1068 38.58 -92.40 6.05
N ALA A 1069 37.86 -91.56 6.80
CA ALA A 1069 36.63 -90.94 6.32
C ALA A 1069 36.87 -89.92 5.18
N PHE A 1070 37.91 -89.08 5.30
CA PHE A 1070 38.35 -88.16 4.23
C PHE A 1070 38.70 -88.91 2.94
N SER A 1071 39.31 -90.09 3.07
CA SER A 1071 39.71 -90.90 1.92
C SER A 1071 38.51 -91.56 1.24
N ALA A 1072 37.54 -92.06 2.01
CA ALA A 1072 36.28 -92.57 1.46
C ALA A 1072 35.49 -91.47 0.72
N TYR A 1073 35.51 -90.25 1.24
CA TYR A 1073 35.00 -89.05 0.58
C TYR A 1073 35.72 -88.77 -0.76
N ALA A 1074 37.07 -88.80 -0.78
CA ALA A 1074 37.86 -88.59 -2.00
C ALA A 1074 37.55 -89.62 -3.11
N TYR A 1075 37.46 -90.91 -2.75
CA TYR A 1075 37.09 -91.97 -3.68
C TYR A 1075 35.71 -91.75 -4.32
N ASN A 1076 34.70 -91.36 -3.53
CA ASN A 1076 33.36 -91.09 -4.03
C ASN A 1076 33.24 -89.74 -4.77
N ALA A 1077 34.12 -88.76 -4.49
CA ALA A 1077 34.15 -87.51 -5.25
C ALA A 1077 34.44 -87.75 -6.74
N LYS A 1078 35.25 -88.77 -7.07
CA LYS A 1078 35.69 -89.12 -8.43
C LYS A 1078 34.57 -89.57 -9.39
N SER A 1079 33.45 -90.07 -8.87
CA SER A 1079 32.28 -90.42 -9.69
C SER A 1079 31.36 -89.21 -9.90
N VAL A 1080 31.09 -88.45 -8.84
CA VAL A 1080 30.09 -87.36 -8.82
C VAL A 1080 30.65 -86.03 -9.35
N CYS A 1081 31.91 -85.71 -9.09
CA CYS A 1081 32.50 -84.38 -9.35
C CYS A 1081 33.30 -84.32 -10.68
N ARG A 1082 32.87 -85.06 -11.71
CA ARG A 1082 33.59 -85.19 -12.99
C ARG A 1082 33.53 -83.93 -13.85
N SER A 1083 34.53 -83.07 -13.67
CA SER A 1083 34.92 -81.97 -14.56
C SER A 1083 33.77 -81.14 -15.17
N ASN A 1084 32.98 -80.49 -14.30
CA ASN A 1084 32.20 -79.27 -14.56
C ASN A 1084 31.98 -78.53 -13.24
#